data_AF-A0A914UMB1-F1
#
_entry.id   AF-A0A914UMB1-F1
#
_cell.length_a   1.000
_cell.length_b   1.000
_cell.length_c   1.000
_cell.angle_alpha   90.00
_cell.angle_beta   90.00
_cell.angle_gamma   90.00
#
_symmetry.space_group_name_H-M   'P 1'
#
loop_
_entity.id
_entity.type
_entity.pdbx_description
1 polymer ?
#
loop_
_entity_poly.entity_id
_entity_poly.type
_entity_poly.pdbx_seq_one_letter_code
_entity_poly.pdbx_strand_id
1 'polypeptide(L)'
;MKGQINFPVSARASSGNDAYRPRPSDATSKLGLPRDGLTRLTKLVQPNNIHPLSNRMGQKKQVEHTHVLPKPKVQTIRFASLNIGSMTGRGRELADVLKKRRVHVACVQEVRWKGEKSRNLGAGYKLIYYGTTSGKNGVGVILNEQLSDKVLEVTRVTDRLMSVKIDLPDGAITVVSAYAPQAGCPSEEKEQFWEIFDNYLQNTPDARNIIIGGDLNGHVGARRDEYDNVHGGFGYGTRNTEGETILNAAIAYDLAVANTYFRKREEHLITYKSGAGCTQIDYFLVHRSALREVRNCKVIPGDSVAPQHRLLVLDIRLKAPLKPRTKKVMPKVRWWELSNKEKRHRFEMVATPQLTNIGCTDTSVDDMWQAAATTLLDTARTVLGTTKGGKWMDRETWWWNPEVQAAVSKKKASFKNWQRTKQQPDREQYLEAKRAVKRIIATAKTAHYQDLYNKLDTKEGENAVYRLARARNGATKDIQMVKTIKGPDGVPLQKDNDIRDRWGEYYKNLLNEENPREPCNDIPPVLSPIHAITQVEVENALHKMKVGKAVGPDGIPAEAWKACRNISVKWLTVLFNKILESGKMPDAWRSSTILPIYKKKGDVQQCSSYRGIKLMSHTMKLWERVIDARLRAASEVAPNQFGFVPGCSTTDAIFALRMLMEKHREKQQPLHLAFIDMEKAYDRVPRDLIWWALRKKQVPEQYVSIIQDMYSGAQATVRTQCGDTRAQPVTVGVHQGSALSPYLFITVLDVVCQDLLEPAPWTMLYADDVVLCARNQGDLERKLQKWKDRLHQHGLQINTAKTEYMAAGPDTANHNTIHLDGTPIARVESFKYLGSVLSEEGNIDADVKARMACGWLKWWECSGQLLGQH
;
A
#
# COMPACT_ATOMS: atom_id res chain seq x y z
N MET A 1 50.14 -27.46 34.88
CA MET A 1 50.97 -28.52 34.26
C MET A 1 51.06 -28.19 32.77
N LYS A 2 52.26 -27.93 32.22
CA LYS A 2 53.10 -28.86 31.43
C LYS A 2 52.35 -29.50 30.24
N GLY A 3 52.75 -29.36 28.97
CA GLY A 3 53.79 -28.54 28.31
C GLY A 3 53.33 -28.19 26.86
N GLN A 4 53.85 -27.22 26.11
CA GLN A 4 55.25 -26.83 25.81
C GLN A 4 56.02 -27.85 24.92
N ILE A 5 56.05 -27.58 23.60
CA ILE A 5 57.19 -27.83 22.69
C ILE A 5 57.32 -26.55 21.83
N ASN A 6 58.54 -26.21 21.38
CA ASN A 6 58.94 -24.85 21.04
C ASN A 6 59.84 -24.78 19.79
N PHE A 7 59.62 -23.77 18.93
CA PHE A 7 60.67 -23.04 18.17
C PHE A 7 61.44 -23.82 17.05
N PRO A 8 62.24 -23.19 16.15
CA PRO A 8 62.97 -21.92 16.25
C PRO A 8 62.59 -20.74 15.32
N VAL A 9 63.19 -19.59 15.65
CA VAL A 9 63.13 -18.29 14.97
C VAL A 9 64.55 -17.84 14.63
N SER A 10 64.76 -17.18 13.49
CA SER A 10 65.97 -16.40 13.19
C SER A 10 65.71 -15.37 12.07
N ALA A 11 66.33 -14.18 12.03
CA ALA A 11 66.22 -13.06 12.99
C ALA A 11 66.91 -11.79 12.45
N ARG A 12 66.27 -10.61 12.60
CA ARG A 12 66.85 -9.23 12.43
C ARG A 12 67.33 -8.92 10.98
N ALA A 13 67.70 -7.69 10.57
CA ALA A 13 67.72 -6.34 11.18
C ALA A 13 67.37 -5.31 10.07
N SER A 14 66.54 -4.27 10.24
CA SER A 14 66.67 -2.99 10.98
C SER A 14 67.39 -1.84 10.23
N SER A 15 67.01 -0.59 10.53
CA SER A 15 67.40 0.70 9.89
C SER A 15 66.79 0.98 8.51
N GLY A 16 66.53 2.25 8.12
CA GLY A 16 66.60 3.49 8.91
C GLY A 16 66.24 4.77 8.14
N ASN A 17 65.48 5.65 8.81
CA ASN A 17 65.29 7.11 8.65
C ASN A 17 65.29 7.83 7.27
N ASP A 18 64.15 8.47 7.01
CA ASP A 18 63.96 9.92 6.77
C ASP A 18 64.48 10.71 5.55
N ALA A 19 63.69 11.75 5.29
CA ALA A 19 64.05 13.11 4.85
C ALA A 19 63.97 13.51 3.35
N TYR A 20 63.08 14.50 3.16
CA TYR A 20 63.20 15.69 2.30
C TYR A 20 62.85 15.70 0.80
N ARG A 21 62.30 16.87 0.44
CA ARG A 21 62.03 17.47 -0.89
C ARG A 21 63.35 18.08 -1.48
N PRO A 22 63.45 18.55 -2.75
CA PRO A 22 62.40 19.22 -3.55
C PRO A 22 62.43 19.01 -5.09
N ARG A 23 61.71 19.88 -5.83
CA ARG A 23 61.91 20.16 -7.27
C ARG A 23 63.10 21.12 -7.49
N PRO A 24 63.57 21.28 -8.74
CA PRO A 24 63.65 22.63 -9.33
C PRO A 24 63.19 22.71 -10.82
N SER A 25 63.52 23.81 -11.52
CA SER A 25 63.08 24.25 -12.86
C SER A 25 64.13 25.24 -13.46
N ASP A 26 64.08 25.84 -14.67
CA ASP A 26 63.04 25.92 -15.73
C ASP A 26 63.49 25.33 -17.11
N ALA A 27 63.91 26.01 -18.20
CA ALA A 27 64.05 27.43 -18.57
C ALA A 27 64.16 27.62 -20.13
N THR A 28 64.03 28.86 -20.64
CA THR A 28 64.41 29.38 -22.01
C THR A 28 63.69 28.82 -23.28
N SER A 29 63.49 29.57 -24.40
CA SER A 29 63.55 31.04 -24.68
C SER A 29 63.03 31.48 -26.08
N LYS A 30 62.54 32.74 -26.17
CA LYS A 30 62.67 33.75 -27.28
C LYS A 30 61.89 33.64 -28.63
N LEU A 31 61.64 34.85 -29.20
CA LEU A 31 61.24 35.24 -30.60
C LEU A 31 59.79 34.90 -31.08
N GLY A 32 59.12 35.67 -31.96
CA GLY A 32 59.35 37.09 -32.37
C GLY A 32 58.81 37.54 -33.76
N LEU A 33 57.58 38.08 -33.85
CA LEU A 33 56.97 38.81 -35.02
C LEU A 33 56.76 37.96 -36.33
N PRO A 34 56.06 38.42 -37.42
CA PRO A 34 55.58 39.77 -37.81
C PRO A 34 54.05 39.93 -38.10
N ARG A 35 53.66 40.63 -39.19
CA ARG A 35 52.36 41.33 -39.44
C ARG A 35 51.51 40.76 -40.62
N ASP A 36 50.38 41.44 -40.88
CA ASP A 36 49.47 41.41 -42.06
C ASP A 36 48.39 40.30 -42.07
N GLY A 37 47.15 40.50 -42.59
CA GLY A 37 46.47 41.71 -43.08
C GLY A 37 45.02 41.48 -43.58
N LEU A 38 44.22 42.56 -43.72
CA LEU A 38 42.96 42.73 -44.49
C LEU A 38 41.57 42.13 -44.08
N THR A 39 40.60 43.05 -43.91
CA THR A 39 39.16 43.06 -44.34
C THR A 39 37.98 42.24 -43.71
N ARG A 40 36.95 43.02 -43.32
CA ARG A 40 35.46 42.87 -43.49
C ARG A 40 34.64 41.75 -42.78
N LEU A 41 33.91 42.18 -41.75
CA LEU A 41 32.42 42.15 -41.63
C LEU A 41 31.62 40.89 -42.07
N THR A 42 31.16 40.04 -41.13
CA THR A 42 29.76 40.07 -40.58
C THR A 42 29.38 38.84 -39.70
N LYS A 43 28.57 39.10 -38.67
CA LYS A 43 27.57 38.24 -37.97
C LYS A 43 27.93 36.85 -37.36
N LEU A 44 27.36 36.66 -36.17
CA LEU A 44 27.00 35.40 -35.45
C LEU A 44 28.12 34.61 -34.71
N VAL A 45 27.63 33.75 -33.80
CA VAL A 45 28.34 32.80 -32.90
C VAL A 45 28.97 33.39 -31.62
N GLN A 46 28.42 33.00 -30.46
CA GLN A 46 29.06 33.00 -29.13
C GLN A 46 30.05 31.80 -29.05
N PRO A 47 31.18 31.85 -28.29
CA PRO A 47 31.13 32.09 -26.84
C PRO A 47 32.38 32.68 -26.12
N ASN A 48 32.22 32.88 -24.81
CA ASN A 48 33.23 32.85 -23.73
C ASN A 48 34.44 33.80 -23.76
N ASN A 49 34.42 34.75 -22.82
CA ASN A 49 35.42 34.96 -21.75
C ASN A 49 36.85 34.44 -21.96
N ILE A 50 37.84 35.31 -21.66
CA ILE A 50 38.66 35.18 -20.44
C ILE A 50 39.34 36.51 -20.09
N HIS A 51 39.10 37.00 -18.87
CA HIS A 51 40.02 37.88 -18.15
C HIS A 51 40.88 37.01 -17.22
N PRO A 52 42.17 37.33 -17.09
CA PRO A 52 42.82 37.31 -15.78
C PRO A 52 43.76 38.55 -15.63
N LEU A 53 44.21 39.02 -14.46
CA LEU A 53 44.25 38.50 -13.09
C LEU A 53 44.02 39.62 -12.06
N SER A 54 43.40 39.31 -10.92
CA SER A 54 43.91 39.70 -9.59
C SER A 54 43.24 38.86 -8.47
N ASN A 55 43.85 38.81 -7.29
CA ASN A 55 43.41 37.98 -6.15
C ASN A 55 42.22 38.63 -5.40
N ARG A 56 41.18 37.91 -4.92
CA ARG A 56 41.13 36.76 -3.98
C ARG A 56 41.52 37.09 -2.53
N MET A 57 40.54 37.56 -1.76
CA MET A 57 40.35 37.14 -0.36
C MET A 57 39.04 36.33 -0.26
N GLY A 58 39.03 35.28 0.56
CA GLY A 58 38.04 34.20 0.45
C GLY A 58 36.89 34.24 1.46
N GLN A 59 35.74 34.78 1.06
CA GLN A 59 34.47 34.49 1.76
C GLN A 59 34.07 33.02 1.55
N LYS A 60 33.70 32.33 2.63
CA LYS A 60 33.11 30.97 2.56
C LYS A 60 31.67 31.02 2.04
N LYS A 61 31.48 31.18 0.72
CA LYS A 61 30.19 30.89 0.08
C LYS A 61 29.82 29.43 0.34
N GLN A 62 28.61 29.19 0.85
CA GLN A 62 28.03 27.85 0.84
C GLN A 62 27.90 27.39 -0.60
N VAL A 63 28.42 26.20 -0.91
CA VAL A 63 28.15 25.56 -2.20
C VAL A 63 26.77 24.95 -2.10
N GLU A 64 25.76 25.62 -2.66
CA GLU A 64 24.52 24.95 -3.01
C GLU A 64 24.84 23.84 -4.01
N HIS A 65 24.87 22.61 -3.53
CA HIS A 65 24.80 21.45 -4.41
C HIS A 65 23.39 21.37 -4.99
N THR A 66 23.14 22.19 -6.01
CA THR A 66 22.00 22.02 -6.93
C THR A 66 22.08 20.60 -7.49
N HIS A 67 21.30 19.68 -6.91
CA HIS A 67 21.21 18.31 -7.37
C HIS A 67 20.52 18.29 -8.73
N VAL A 68 21.30 18.50 -9.79
CA VAL A 68 20.89 18.27 -11.18
C VAL A 68 20.45 16.82 -11.27
N LEU A 69 19.13 16.61 -11.26
CA LEU A 69 18.53 15.30 -11.40
C LEU A 69 19.05 14.67 -12.70
N PRO A 70 19.53 13.41 -12.69
CA PRO A 70 20.09 12.81 -13.89
C PRO A 70 19.05 12.82 -15.01
N LYS A 71 19.34 13.53 -16.12
CA LYS A 71 18.43 13.55 -17.27
C LYS A 71 18.11 12.11 -17.69
N PRO A 72 16.83 11.75 -17.89
CA PRO A 72 16.44 10.36 -18.11
C PRO A 72 17.11 9.82 -19.37
N LYS A 73 17.88 8.74 -19.23
CA LYS A 73 18.65 8.17 -20.34
C LYS A 73 17.75 7.37 -21.27
N VAL A 74 17.74 7.75 -22.55
CA VAL A 74 17.20 6.93 -23.65
C VAL A 74 17.79 5.53 -23.56
N GLN A 75 16.92 4.52 -23.46
CA GLN A 75 17.27 3.12 -23.32
C GLN A 75 16.35 2.28 -24.21
N THR A 76 16.82 1.10 -24.63
CA THR A 76 15.97 0.16 -25.35
C THR A 76 15.05 -0.54 -24.36
N ILE A 77 13.76 -0.19 -24.38
CA ILE A 77 12.71 -0.96 -23.72
C ILE A 77 12.37 -2.15 -24.63
N ARG A 78 12.25 -3.33 -24.01
CA ARG A 78 11.99 -4.59 -24.71
C ARG A 78 10.60 -5.12 -24.38
N PHE A 79 9.78 -5.23 -25.41
CA PHE A 79 8.46 -5.84 -25.37
C PHE A 79 8.55 -7.29 -25.87
N ALA A 80 7.60 -8.14 -25.49
CA ALA A 80 7.46 -9.49 -26.02
C ALA A 80 5.98 -9.90 -26.17
N SER A 81 5.68 -10.86 -27.03
CA SER A 81 4.37 -11.52 -27.12
C SER A 81 4.56 -13.03 -27.09
N LEU A 82 3.63 -13.76 -26.45
CA LEU A 82 3.65 -15.22 -26.36
C LEU A 82 2.29 -15.79 -25.95
N ASN A 83 1.60 -16.48 -26.85
CA ASN A 83 0.57 -17.44 -26.46
C ASN A 83 1.24 -18.60 -25.68
N ILE A 84 0.78 -18.83 -24.45
CA ILE A 84 1.37 -19.84 -23.54
C ILE A 84 0.53 -21.13 -23.46
N GLY A 85 -0.72 -21.12 -23.90
CA GLY A 85 -1.69 -22.23 -23.80
C GLY A 85 -2.19 -22.55 -22.38
N SER A 86 -1.44 -22.20 -21.32
CA SER A 86 -1.92 -22.04 -19.94
C SER A 86 -0.81 -21.49 -19.04
N MET A 87 -1.14 -20.51 -18.20
CA MET A 87 -0.23 -20.00 -17.16
C MET A 87 -0.06 -20.95 -15.96
N THR A 88 -0.93 -21.94 -15.79
CA THR A 88 -0.97 -22.84 -14.63
C THR A 88 0.32 -23.65 -14.51
N GLY A 89 1.06 -23.44 -13.43
CA GLY A 89 2.36 -24.06 -13.16
C GLY A 89 3.55 -23.51 -13.98
N ARG A 90 3.34 -22.60 -14.94
CA ARG A 90 4.40 -22.08 -15.83
C ARG A 90 4.97 -20.71 -15.45
N GLY A 91 4.25 -19.91 -14.65
CA GLY A 91 4.58 -18.50 -14.40
C GLY A 91 6.03 -18.21 -13.98
N ARG A 92 6.66 -19.06 -13.15
CA ARG A 92 8.06 -18.89 -12.73
C ARG A 92 9.08 -19.28 -13.80
N GLU A 93 8.76 -20.25 -14.68
CA GLU A 93 9.60 -20.58 -15.83
C GLU A 93 9.54 -19.47 -16.90
N LEU A 94 8.36 -18.84 -17.07
CA LEU A 94 8.21 -17.64 -17.86
C LEU A 94 9.00 -16.46 -17.27
N ALA A 95 8.86 -16.15 -15.97
CA ALA A 95 9.57 -15.06 -15.32
C ALA A 95 11.10 -15.22 -15.41
N ASP A 96 11.63 -16.44 -15.25
CA ASP A 96 13.05 -16.75 -15.48
C ASP A 96 13.49 -16.43 -16.93
N VAL A 97 12.66 -16.77 -17.93
CA VAL A 97 12.95 -16.51 -19.35
C VAL A 97 12.88 -15.01 -19.67
N LEU A 98 11.84 -14.29 -19.21
CA LEU A 98 11.73 -12.84 -19.37
C LEU A 98 12.94 -12.12 -18.76
N LYS A 99 13.38 -12.55 -17.56
CA LYS A 99 14.58 -12.06 -16.88
C LYS A 99 15.86 -12.32 -17.67
N LYS A 100 16.07 -13.57 -18.12
CA LYS A 100 17.20 -14.01 -18.97
C LYS A 100 17.27 -13.21 -20.27
N ARG A 101 16.13 -12.90 -20.88
CA ARG A 101 16.03 -12.15 -22.15
C ARG A 101 15.97 -10.62 -21.97
N ARG A 102 15.97 -10.12 -20.72
CA ARG A 102 15.82 -8.69 -20.36
C ARG A 102 14.56 -8.05 -20.96
N VAL A 103 13.45 -8.77 -20.92
CA VAL A 103 12.14 -8.24 -21.30
C VAL A 103 11.61 -7.33 -20.19
N HIS A 104 10.99 -6.21 -20.57
CA HIS A 104 10.46 -5.20 -19.66
C HIS A 104 8.93 -5.30 -19.56
N VAL A 105 8.27 -5.58 -20.69
CA VAL A 105 6.83 -5.81 -20.83
C VAL A 105 6.61 -7.06 -21.70
N ALA A 106 5.64 -7.91 -21.38
CA ALA A 106 5.23 -9.01 -22.25
C ALA A 106 3.71 -9.19 -22.29
N CYS A 107 3.13 -9.14 -23.49
CA CYS A 107 1.76 -9.61 -23.73
C CYS A 107 1.75 -11.14 -23.68
N VAL A 108 0.72 -11.72 -23.07
CA VAL A 108 0.52 -13.17 -23.01
C VAL A 108 -0.93 -13.53 -23.29
N GLN A 109 -1.11 -14.55 -24.12
CA GLN A 109 -2.38 -15.07 -24.59
C GLN A 109 -2.58 -16.50 -24.08
N GLU A 110 -3.84 -16.94 -23.99
CA GLU A 110 -4.25 -18.18 -23.31
C GLU A 110 -3.70 -18.31 -21.89
N VAL A 111 -3.94 -17.28 -21.07
CA VAL A 111 -3.67 -17.32 -19.62
C VAL A 111 -4.45 -18.47 -18.97
N ARG A 112 -5.71 -18.69 -19.39
CA ARG A 112 -6.63 -19.72 -18.89
C ARG A 112 -6.85 -19.66 -17.37
N TRP A 113 -6.89 -18.44 -16.80
CA TRP A 113 -7.23 -18.17 -15.40
C TRP A 113 -8.49 -17.32 -15.31
N LYS A 114 -9.35 -17.62 -14.33
CA LYS A 114 -10.65 -16.96 -14.16
C LYS A 114 -10.53 -15.64 -13.39
N GLY A 115 -11.37 -14.68 -13.78
CA GLY A 115 -11.54 -13.38 -13.15
C GLY A 115 -10.47 -12.35 -13.52
N GLU A 116 -10.65 -11.14 -13.00
CA GLU A 116 -9.79 -9.98 -13.26
C GLU A 116 -8.96 -9.65 -12.03
N LYS A 117 -7.65 -9.93 -12.12
CA LYS A 117 -6.68 -9.76 -11.04
C LYS A 117 -5.30 -9.47 -11.61
N SER A 118 -4.41 -9.10 -10.72
CA SER A 118 -2.97 -9.18 -10.95
C SER A 118 -2.31 -10.20 -10.03
N ARG A 119 -1.05 -10.54 -10.31
CA ARG A 119 -0.33 -11.64 -9.67
C ARG A 119 1.18 -11.47 -9.80
N ASN A 120 1.96 -11.82 -8.78
CA ASN A 120 3.42 -11.74 -8.85
C ASN A 120 3.98 -13.07 -9.37
N LEU A 121 4.42 -13.10 -10.62
CA LEU A 121 5.07 -14.29 -11.21
C LEU A 121 6.44 -14.58 -10.59
N GLY A 122 6.95 -13.63 -9.82
CA GLY A 122 8.19 -13.70 -9.06
C GLY A 122 9.40 -13.21 -9.83
N ALA A 123 10.56 -13.31 -9.18
CA ALA A 123 11.86 -12.88 -9.72
C ALA A 123 11.96 -11.39 -10.15
N GLY A 124 10.93 -10.57 -9.90
CA GLY A 124 10.82 -9.17 -10.34
C GLY A 124 9.78 -8.92 -11.45
N TYR A 125 8.77 -9.78 -11.62
CA TYR A 125 7.68 -9.60 -12.59
C TYR A 125 6.28 -9.71 -11.97
N LYS A 126 5.37 -8.83 -12.41
CA LYS A 126 3.94 -8.79 -12.08
C LYS A 126 3.12 -8.97 -13.35
N LEU A 127 2.23 -9.96 -13.36
CA LEU A 127 1.20 -10.16 -14.39
C LEU A 127 -0.07 -9.40 -13.98
N ILE A 128 -0.69 -8.71 -14.92
CA ILE A 128 -2.08 -8.21 -14.84
C ILE A 128 -2.85 -9.01 -15.90
N TYR A 129 -3.97 -9.64 -15.54
CA TYR A 129 -4.70 -10.53 -16.45
C TYR A 129 -6.22 -10.34 -16.40
N TYR A 130 -6.88 -10.93 -17.39
CA TYR A 130 -8.33 -11.07 -17.46
C TYR A 130 -8.72 -12.40 -18.13
N GLY A 131 -9.85 -12.99 -17.71
CA GLY A 131 -10.36 -14.25 -18.26
C GLY A 131 -11.74 -14.60 -17.71
N THR A 132 -12.65 -15.08 -18.57
CA THR A 132 -14.04 -15.38 -18.19
C THR A 132 -14.16 -16.57 -17.23
N THR A 133 -15.35 -16.74 -16.65
CA THR A 133 -15.75 -17.90 -15.84
C THR A 133 -15.60 -19.24 -16.57
N SER A 134 -15.52 -19.26 -17.90
CA SER A 134 -15.22 -20.46 -18.69
C SER A 134 -13.83 -21.03 -18.39
N GLY A 135 -12.82 -20.17 -18.19
CA GLY A 135 -11.41 -20.55 -18.12
C GLY A 135 -10.82 -21.07 -19.45
N LYS A 136 -11.52 -20.94 -20.59
CA LYS A 136 -11.03 -21.38 -21.90
C LYS A 136 -10.00 -20.41 -22.50
N ASN A 137 -10.32 -19.11 -22.45
CA ASN A 137 -9.52 -18.02 -23.00
C ASN A 137 -8.73 -17.29 -21.89
N GLY A 138 -8.21 -16.10 -22.19
CA GLY A 138 -7.67 -15.16 -21.21
C GLY A 138 -6.40 -14.47 -21.71
N VAL A 139 -6.36 -13.15 -21.54
CA VAL A 139 -5.23 -12.28 -21.93
C VAL A 139 -4.53 -11.72 -20.70
N GLY A 140 -3.28 -11.30 -20.88
CA GLY A 140 -2.47 -10.71 -19.83
C GLY A 140 -1.36 -9.80 -20.34
N VAL A 141 -0.93 -8.88 -19.47
CA VAL A 141 0.27 -8.05 -19.64
C VAL A 141 1.17 -8.23 -18.42
N ILE A 142 2.40 -8.68 -18.65
CA ILE A 142 3.43 -8.89 -17.64
C ILE A 142 4.38 -7.70 -17.66
N LEU A 143 4.59 -7.09 -16.50
CA LEU A 143 5.50 -5.96 -16.31
C LEU A 143 6.66 -6.35 -15.40
N ASN A 144 7.85 -5.83 -15.68
CA ASN A 144 8.94 -5.89 -14.71
C ASN A 144 8.70 -4.92 -13.53
N GLU A 145 9.42 -5.13 -12.43
CA GLU A 145 9.39 -4.33 -11.20
C GLU A 145 9.62 -2.82 -11.39
N GLN A 146 10.17 -2.38 -12.54
CA GLN A 146 10.40 -0.96 -12.83
C GLN A 146 9.18 -0.29 -13.49
N LEU A 147 8.29 -1.08 -14.11
CA LEU A 147 7.11 -0.62 -14.83
C LEU A 147 5.79 -1.01 -14.13
N SER A 148 5.77 -2.10 -13.35
CA SER A 148 4.63 -2.47 -12.49
C SER A 148 4.25 -1.37 -11.50
N ASP A 149 5.26 -0.57 -11.12
CA ASP A 149 5.20 0.54 -10.20
C ASP A 149 4.80 1.87 -10.87
N LYS A 150 4.54 1.86 -12.19
CA LYS A 150 4.21 3.02 -13.04
C LYS A 150 2.96 2.78 -13.91
N VAL A 151 2.13 1.80 -13.55
CA VAL A 151 0.82 1.59 -14.16
C VAL A 151 -0.10 2.73 -13.74
N LEU A 152 -0.61 3.48 -14.72
CA LEU A 152 -1.64 4.50 -14.54
C LEU A 152 -3.04 3.88 -14.58
N GLU A 153 -3.26 2.96 -15.52
CA GLU A 153 -4.57 2.46 -15.90
C GLU A 153 -4.48 0.99 -16.38
N VAL A 154 -5.55 0.23 -16.18
CA VAL A 154 -5.72 -1.13 -16.69
C VAL A 154 -7.12 -1.23 -17.27
N THR A 155 -7.22 -1.37 -18.59
CA THR A 155 -8.50 -1.45 -19.29
C THR A 155 -8.73 -2.91 -19.70
N ARG A 156 -9.90 -3.46 -19.36
CA ARG A 156 -10.27 -4.85 -19.67
C ARG A 156 -11.53 -4.80 -20.51
N VAL A 157 -11.47 -5.39 -21.71
CA VAL A 157 -12.56 -5.32 -22.69
C VAL A 157 -13.20 -6.69 -22.82
N THR A 158 -12.42 -7.73 -23.13
CA THR A 158 -12.86 -9.13 -23.21
C THR A 158 -11.74 -10.07 -22.79
N ASP A 159 -12.01 -11.37 -22.62
CA ASP A 159 -10.94 -12.36 -22.41
C ASP A 159 -10.05 -12.61 -23.66
N ARG A 160 -10.32 -11.86 -24.74
CA ARG A 160 -9.53 -11.72 -25.96
C ARG A 160 -8.81 -10.36 -26.08
N LEU A 161 -9.16 -9.33 -25.29
CA LEU A 161 -8.60 -7.98 -25.43
C LEU A 161 -8.50 -7.23 -24.08
N MET A 162 -7.28 -6.78 -23.74
CA MET A 162 -7.03 -5.88 -22.61
C MET A 162 -5.85 -4.94 -22.89
N SER A 163 -5.72 -3.87 -22.11
CA SER A 163 -4.56 -2.97 -22.15
C SER A 163 -4.09 -2.52 -20.78
N VAL A 164 -2.86 -2.00 -20.74
CA VAL A 164 -2.24 -1.38 -19.56
C VAL A 164 -1.53 -0.11 -19.97
N LYS A 165 -1.89 1.02 -19.35
CA LYS A 165 -1.30 2.34 -19.58
C LYS A 165 -0.17 2.57 -18.59
N ILE A 166 1.04 2.84 -19.10
CA ILE A 166 2.29 2.91 -18.33
C ILE A 166 2.89 4.31 -18.45
N ASP A 167 3.13 4.96 -17.33
CA ASP A 167 3.83 6.25 -17.25
C ASP A 167 5.34 6.07 -17.57
N LEU A 168 5.84 6.83 -18.56
CA LEU A 168 7.26 6.97 -18.87
C LEU A 168 7.65 8.47 -18.95
N PRO A 169 8.94 8.81 -18.72
CA PRO A 169 9.46 10.18 -18.83
C PRO A 169 9.20 10.97 -20.13
N ASP A 170 8.69 10.33 -21.19
CA ASP A 170 8.32 10.95 -22.47
C ASP A 170 6.80 10.98 -22.74
N GLY A 171 5.99 10.55 -21.77
CA GLY A 171 4.54 10.39 -21.90
C GLY A 171 4.07 9.00 -21.52
N ALA A 172 2.74 8.81 -21.44
CA ALA A 172 2.16 7.50 -21.18
C ALA A 172 2.16 6.63 -22.46
N ILE A 173 2.45 5.34 -22.31
CA ILE A 173 2.34 4.33 -23.38
C ILE A 173 1.25 3.32 -23.03
N THR A 174 0.39 3.01 -23.99
CA THR A 174 -0.70 2.03 -23.85
C THR A 174 -0.27 0.73 -24.49
N VAL A 175 -0.06 -0.32 -23.68
CA VAL A 175 0.30 -1.66 -24.16
C VAL A 175 -0.95 -2.53 -24.20
N VAL A 176 -1.31 -3.00 -25.40
CA VAL A 176 -2.50 -3.83 -25.65
C VAL A 176 -2.08 -5.28 -25.84
N SER A 177 -2.80 -6.21 -25.18
CA SER A 177 -2.68 -7.65 -25.35
C SER A 177 -3.94 -8.19 -26.02
N ALA A 178 -3.79 -8.69 -27.24
CA ALA A 178 -4.88 -9.17 -28.09
C ALA A 178 -4.75 -10.68 -28.37
N TYR A 179 -5.88 -11.36 -28.51
CA TYR A 179 -6.00 -12.79 -28.85
C TYR A 179 -7.22 -13.01 -29.77
N ALA A 180 -7.00 -12.92 -31.08
CA ALA A 180 -8.08 -13.06 -32.07
C ALA A 180 -8.62 -14.51 -32.13
N PRO A 181 -9.87 -14.73 -32.58
CA PRO A 181 -10.38 -16.07 -32.87
C PRO A 181 -9.53 -16.80 -33.92
N GLN A 182 -9.60 -18.13 -33.94
CA GLN A 182 -8.87 -18.93 -34.92
C GLN A 182 -9.59 -18.91 -36.28
N ALA A 183 -8.88 -19.20 -37.37
CA ALA A 183 -9.48 -19.22 -38.72
C ALA A 183 -10.68 -20.20 -38.85
N GLY A 184 -10.74 -21.25 -38.02
CA GLY A 184 -11.86 -22.19 -37.93
C GLY A 184 -13.01 -21.79 -36.98
N CYS A 185 -12.97 -20.62 -36.34
CA CYS A 185 -14.11 -20.10 -35.56
C CYS A 185 -15.24 -19.59 -36.48
N PRO A 186 -16.50 -19.53 -36.00
CA PRO A 186 -17.61 -18.89 -36.74
C PRO A 186 -17.31 -17.42 -37.08
N SER A 187 -17.86 -16.93 -38.19
CA SER A 187 -17.70 -15.53 -38.61
C SER A 187 -18.16 -14.54 -37.55
N GLU A 188 -19.29 -14.81 -36.89
CA GLU A 188 -19.83 -14.00 -35.78
C GLU A 188 -18.80 -13.77 -34.66
N GLU A 189 -18.00 -14.77 -34.27
CA GLU A 189 -16.97 -14.61 -33.22
C GLU A 189 -15.81 -13.71 -33.72
N LYS A 190 -15.49 -13.79 -35.02
CA LYS A 190 -14.46 -12.96 -35.66
C LYS A 190 -14.92 -11.50 -35.77
N GLU A 191 -16.13 -11.29 -36.26
CA GLU A 191 -16.76 -9.97 -36.43
C GLU A 191 -16.89 -9.26 -35.07
N GLN A 192 -17.46 -9.90 -34.06
CA GLN A 192 -17.55 -9.36 -32.69
C GLN A 192 -16.17 -9.00 -32.12
N PHE A 193 -15.13 -9.81 -32.37
CA PHE A 193 -13.78 -9.47 -31.92
C PHE A 193 -13.25 -8.20 -32.59
N TRP A 194 -13.47 -8.02 -33.90
CA TRP A 194 -13.00 -6.85 -34.64
C TRP A 194 -13.80 -5.59 -34.33
N GLU A 195 -15.13 -5.66 -34.20
CA GLU A 195 -15.96 -4.54 -33.72
C GLU A 195 -15.50 -4.03 -32.36
N ILE A 196 -15.21 -4.95 -31.42
CA ILE A 196 -14.72 -4.61 -30.08
C ILE A 196 -13.30 -4.02 -30.14
N PHE A 197 -12.45 -4.50 -31.05
CA PHE A 197 -11.10 -3.99 -31.26
C PHE A 197 -11.11 -2.57 -31.85
N ASP A 198 -11.97 -2.31 -32.83
CA ASP A 198 -12.18 -1.00 -33.45
C ASP A 198 -12.74 0.01 -32.45
N ASN A 199 -13.83 -0.35 -31.75
CA ASN A 199 -14.44 0.49 -30.72
C ASN A 199 -13.42 0.85 -29.61
N TYR A 200 -12.58 -0.11 -29.19
CA TYR A 200 -11.49 0.15 -28.26
C TYR A 200 -10.43 1.13 -28.81
N LEU A 201 -10.02 1.00 -30.08
CA LEU A 201 -9.02 1.89 -30.67
C LEU A 201 -9.56 3.31 -30.88
N GLN A 202 -10.80 3.46 -31.36
CA GLN A 202 -11.47 4.74 -31.53
C GLN A 202 -11.59 5.51 -30.20
N ASN A 203 -11.90 4.81 -29.11
CA ASN A 203 -12.04 5.39 -27.77
C ASN A 203 -10.72 5.52 -26.98
N THR A 204 -9.55 5.20 -27.56
CA THR A 204 -8.27 5.34 -26.85
C THR A 204 -7.61 6.71 -27.12
N PRO A 205 -7.60 7.65 -26.14
CA PRO A 205 -6.88 8.91 -26.30
C PRO A 205 -5.35 8.68 -26.35
N ASP A 206 -4.70 9.38 -27.28
CA ASP A 206 -3.30 9.23 -27.71
C ASP A 206 -2.96 7.90 -28.43
N ALA A 207 -3.62 7.64 -29.56
CA ALA A 207 -3.30 6.55 -30.49
C ALA A 207 -1.81 6.46 -30.90
N ARG A 208 -1.10 7.60 -30.91
CA ARG A 208 0.33 7.70 -31.22
C ARG A 208 1.25 6.87 -30.31
N ASN A 209 0.79 6.56 -29.09
CA ASN A 209 1.56 5.84 -28.08
C ASN A 209 1.03 4.42 -27.80
N ILE A 210 0.31 3.82 -28.76
CA ILE A 210 -0.20 2.44 -28.66
C ILE A 210 0.85 1.43 -29.17
N ILE A 211 1.04 0.34 -28.41
CA ILE A 211 1.78 -0.86 -28.81
C ILE A 211 0.86 -2.07 -28.62
N ILE A 212 0.48 -2.74 -29.70
CA ILE A 212 -0.38 -3.93 -29.67
C ILE A 212 0.51 -5.16 -29.86
N GLY A 213 0.55 -6.05 -28.89
CA GLY A 213 1.23 -7.34 -28.96
C GLY A 213 0.22 -8.48 -28.83
N GLY A 214 0.07 -9.29 -29.86
CA GLY A 214 -1.02 -10.27 -29.94
C GLY A 214 -0.63 -11.59 -30.60
N ASP A 215 -1.47 -12.59 -30.36
CA ASP A 215 -1.66 -13.73 -31.26
C ASP A 215 -2.94 -13.42 -32.05
N LEU A 216 -2.79 -13.08 -33.32
CA LEU A 216 -3.88 -12.56 -34.17
C LEU A 216 -4.42 -13.60 -35.15
N ASN A 217 -3.90 -14.85 -35.13
CA ASN A 217 -4.36 -16.00 -35.93
C ASN A 217 -4.45 -15.82 -37.47
N GLY A 218 -4.13 -14.65 -38.01
CA GLY A 218 -4.07 -14.36 -39.45
C GLY A 218 -2.66 -14.33 -40.02
N HIS A 219 -2.56 -14.46 -41.35
CA HIS A 219 -1.31 -14.52 -42.10
C HIS A 219 -1.20 -13.28 -43.01
N VAL A 220 -0.36 -12.30 -42.67
CA VAL A 220 -0.21 -11.06 -43.47
C VAL A 220 0.51 -11.27 -44.82
N GLY A 221 1.14 -12.44 -45.01
CA GLY A 221 1.90 -12.80 -46.20
C GLY A 221 3.38 -12.39 -46.15
N ALA A 222 4.15 -12.85 -47.14
CA ALA A 222 5.58 -12.54 -47.23
C ALA A 222 5.87 -11.16 -47.84
N ARG A 223 5.07 -10.75 -48.83
CA ARG A 223 5.22 -9.53 -49.63
C ARG A 223 4.19 -8.47 -49.21
N ARG A 224 4.36 -7.25 -49.74
CA ARG A 224 3.50 -6.09 -49.41
C ARG A 224 2.15 -6.16 -50.11
N ASP A 225 2.15 -6.54 -51.38
CA ASP A 225 0.97 -6.78 -52.22
C ASP A 225 -0.13 -5.75 -51.92
N GLU A 226 0.16 -4.50 -52.32
CA GLU A 226 -0.62 -3.25 -52.14
C GLU A 226 -0.62 -2.58 -50.74
N TYR A 227 -0.23 -3.27 -49.67
CA TYR A 227 -0.21 -2.72 -48.30
C TYR A 227 1.08 -1.94 -47.94
N ASP A 228 1.62 -1.13 -48.85
CA ASP A 228 2.93 -0.47 -48.74
C ASP A 228 3.12 0.45 -47.51
N ASN A 229 2.02 1.01 -46.98
CA ASN A 229 2.08 1.90 -45.81
C ASN A 229 2.21 1.16 -44.47
N VAL A 230 1.80 -0.12 -44.41
CA VAL A 230 1.64 -0.88 -43.15
C VAL A 230 2.45 -2.18 -43.11
N HIS A 231 2.82 -2.74 -44.27
CA HIS A 231 3.61 -3.96 -44.41
C HIS A 231 5.02 -3.66 -44.97
N GLY A 232 6.07 -4.05 -44.24
CA GLY A 232 7.45 -3.72 -44.59
C GLY A 232 8.06 -4.51 -45.76
N GLY A 233 7.49 -5.67 -46.11
CA GLY A 233 7.93 -6.52 -47.23
C GLY A 233 8.84 -7.70 -46.86
N PHE A 234 8.99 -8.01 -45.56
CA PHE A 234 9.75 -9.15 -45.05
C PHE A 234 8.90 -10.01 -44.08
N GLY A 235 7.67 -10.34 -44.48
CA GLY A 235 6.80 -11.25 -43.73
C GLY A 235 7.13 -12.73 -43.98
N TYR A 236 6.20 -13.64 -43.67
CA TYR A 236 6.37 -15.08 -43.90
C TYR A 236 5.07 -15.78 -44.30
N GLY A 237 5.15 -16.70 -45.27
CA GLY A 237 4.02 -17.48 -45.78
C GLY A 237 3.16 -16.76 -46.82
N THR A 238 2.09 -17.44 -47.26
CA THR A 238 1.03 -16.86 -48.11
C THR A 238 0.06 -16.05 -47.25
N ARG A 239 -0.56 -15.01 -47.81
CA ARG A 239 -1.60 -14.22 -47.15
C ARG A 239 -2.92 -15.02 -47.03
N ASN A 240 -3.72 -14.73 -46.02
CA ASN A 240 -5.12 -15.19 -45.92
C ASN A 240 -6.06 -14.05 -45.51
N THR A 241 -7.37 -14.30 -45.54
CA THR A 241 -8.42 -13.32 -45.26
C THR A 241 -8.30 -12.68 -43.87
N GLU A 242 -8.01 -13.45 -42.80
CA GLU A 242 -7.74 -12.87 -41.47
C GLU A 242 -6.49 -11.97 -41.46
N GLY A 243 -5.49 -12.29 -42.29
CA GLY A 243 -4.33 -11.44 -42.53
C GLY A 243 -4.66 -10.12 -43.22
N GLU A 244 -5.62 -10.12 -44.14
CA GLU A 244 -6.16 -8.92 -44.77
C GLU A 244 -6.96 -8.09 -43.76
N THR A 245 -7.74 -8.71 -42.86
CA THR A 245 -8.42 -7.99 -41.77
C THR A 245 -7.41 -7.28 -40.85
N ILE A 246 -6.31 -7.95 -40.47
CA ILE A 246 -5.21 -7.34 -39.69
C ILE A 246 -4.60 -6.15 -40.42
N LEU A 247 -4.40 -6.25 -41.74
CA LEU A 247 -3.79 -5.19 -42.54
C LEU A 247 -4.74 -4.01 -42.81
N ASN A 248 -6.04 -4.26 -42.98
CA ASN A 248 -7.07 -3.24 -43.12
C ASN A 248 -7.26 -2.44 -41.82
N ALA A 249 -7.36 -3.13 -40.67
CA ALA A 249 -7.35 -2.48 -39.36
C ALA A 249 -6.04 -1.70 -39.13
N ALA A 250 -4.90 -2.20 -39.61
CA ALA A 250 -3.64 -1.47 -39.52
C ALA A 250 -3.63 -0.18 -40.37
N ILE A 251 -4.27 -0.16 -41.55
CA ILE A 251 -4.45 1.06 -42.35
C ILE A 251 -5.35 2.07 -41.62
N ALA A 252 -6.48 1.61 -41.05
CA ALA A 252 -7.49 2.48 -40.44
C ALA A 252 -6.95 3.35 -39.27
N TYR A 253 -5.96 2.86 -38.52
CA TYR A 253 -5.38 3.57 -37.36
C TYR A 253 -3.88 3.91 -37.51
N ASP A 254 -3.36 4.01 -38.74
CA ASP A 254 -1.94 4.29 -39.07
C ASP A 254 -0.94 3.41 -38.27
N LEU A 255 -1.22 2.11 -38.20
CA LEU A 255 -0.39 1.11 -37.53
C LEU A 255 0.52 0.38 -38.54
N ALA A 256 1.74 0.08 -38.13
CA ALA A 256 2.71 -0.69 -38.90
C ALA A 256 2.93 -2.08 -38.28
N VAL A 257 2.90 -3.13 -39.11
CA VAL A 257 3.14 -4.52 -38.69
C VAL A 257 4.65 -4.74 -38.47
N ALA A 258 5.14 -4.42 -37.27
CA ALA A 258 6.57 -4.28 -36.96
C ALA A 258 7.42 -5.54 -37.24
N ASN A 259 6.82 -6.73 -37.27
CA ASN A 259 7.45 -7.98 -37.69
C ASN A 259 8.02 -7.90 -39.11
N THR A 260 7.33 -7.21 -40.02
CA THR A 260 7.52 -7.29 -41.48
C THR A 260 8.54 -6.29 -42.03
N TYR A 261 9.02 -5.36 -41.20
CA TYR A 261 9.98 -4.30 -41.59
C TYR A 261 11.45 -4.68 -41.47
N PHE A 262 11.76 -5.88 -40.95
CA PHE A 262 13.14 -6.31 -40.72
C PHE A 262 13.44 -7.61 -41.47
N ARG A 263 14.33 -7.56 -42.46
CA ARG A 263 14.88 -8.78 -43.10
C ARG A 263 15.53 -9.68 -42.04
N LYS A 264 15.06 -10.93 -41.92
CA LYS A 264 15.59 -11.99 -41.03
C LYS A 264 15.77 -13.31 -41.78
N ARG A 265 16.34 -14.31 -41.09
CA ARG A 265 16.22 -15.73 -41.46
C ARG A 265 14.85 -16.25 -41.03
N GLU A 266 14.29 -17.22 -41.74
CA GLU A 266 12.95 -17.77 -41.51
C GLU A 266 12.70 -18.22 -40.06
N GLU A 267 13.68 -18.86 -39.41
CA GLU A 267 13.57 -19.26 -38.00
C GLU A 267 13.26 -18.11 -37.02
N HIS A 268 13.56 -16.87 -37.41
CA HIS A 268 13.28 -15.65 -36.65
C HIS A 268 12.00 -14.92 -37.09
N LEU A 269 11.31 -15.42 -38.13
CA LEU A 269 10.00 -14.95 -38.60
C LEU A 269 8.88 -15.90 -38.16
N ILE A 270 9.10 -17.20 -38.21
CA ILE A 270 8.16 -18.25 -37.78
C ILE A 270 7.87 -18.11 -36.28
N THR A 271 6.62 -17.78 -35.94
CA THR A 271 6.17 -17.59 -34.55
C THR A 271 5.58 -18.88 -33.97
N TYR A 272 4.86 -19.64 -34.78
CA TYR A 272 4.24 -20.91 -34.41
C TYR A 272 4.81 -22.08 -35.22
N LYS A 273 5.05 -23.22 -34.55
CA LYS A 273 5.44 -24.47 -35.20
C LYS A 273 4.75 -25.68 -34.59
N SER A 274 4.10 -26.49 -35.42
CA SER A 274 3.43 -27.74 -35.03
C SER A 274 3.72 -28.83 -36.06
N GLY A 275 4.46 -29.86 -35.66
CA GLY A 275 4.97 -30.87 -36.59
C GLY A 275 5.87 -30.26 -37.67
N ALA A 276 5.53 -30.51 -38.94
CA ALA A 276 6.16 -29.87 -40.09
C ALA A 276 5.67 -28.41 -40.28
N GLY A 277 4.41 -28.12 -39.95
CA GLY A 277 3.77 -26.81 -40.17
C GLY A 277 4.46 -25.68 -39.40
N CYS A 278 4.79 -24.61 -40.12
CA CYS A 278 5.44 -23.41 -39.60
C CYS A 278 4.65 -22.19 -40.09
N THR A 279 4.26 -21.29 -39.19
CA THR A 279 3.43 -20.11 -39.52
C THR A 279 3.90 -18.86 -38.76
N GLN A 280 3.40 -17.71 -39.19
CA GLN A 280 3.55 -16.42 -38.52
C GLN A 280 2.14 -15.91 -38.22
N ILE A 281 1.78 -15.87 -36.94
CA ILE A 281 0.44 -15.48 -36.43
C ILE A 281 0.53 -14.55 -35.19
N ASP A 282 1.67 -14.55 -34.49
CA ASP A 282 1.95 -13.61 -33.40
C ASP A 282 2.54 -12.31 -33.98
N TYR A 283 1.98 -11.15 -33.67
CA TYR A 283 2.41 -9.86 -34.24
C TYR A 283 2.59 -8.76 -33.19
N PHE A 284 3.43 -7.79 -33.56
CA PHE A 284 3.42 -6.44 -32.99
C PHE A 284 2.91 -5.43 -34.00
N LEU A 285 1.88 -4.67 -33.62
CA LEU A 285 1.43 -3.46 -34.31
C LEU A 285 1.87 -2.24 -33.49
N VAL A 286 2.40 -1.21 -34.15
CA VAL A 286 2.82 0.06 -33.53
C VAL A 286 2.40 1.22 -34.41
N HIS A 287 2.04 2.37 -33.84
CA HIS A 287 1.74 3.56 -34.62
C HIS A 287 2.93 3.96 -35.52
N ARG A 288 2.67 4.35 -36.77
CA ARG A 288 3.68 4.52 -37.82
C ARG A 288 4.76 5.55 -37.47
N SER A 289 4.42 6.58 -36.72
CA SER A 289 5.41 7.54 -36.18
C SER A 289 6.44 6.89 -35.25
N ALA A 290 6.01 5.94 -34.41
CA ALA A 290 6.86 5.21 -33.47
C ALA A 290 7.75 4.15 -34.14
N LEU A 291 7.48 3.78 -35.40
CA LEU A 291 8.31 2.85 -36.18
C LEU A 291 9.77 3.33 -36.29
N ARG A 292 10.03 4.64 -36.25
CA ARG A 292 11.38 5.25 -36.22
C ARG A 292 12.18 4.92 -34.95
N GLU A 293 11.49 4.60 -33.86
CA GLU A 293 12.08 4.26 -32.56
C GLU A 293 12.33 2.76 -32.41
N VAL A 294 11.56 1.93 -33.13
CA VAL A 294 11.78 0.49 -33.23
C VAL A 294 13.16 0.20 -33.82
N ARG A 295 13.94 -0.61 -33.12
CA ARG A 295 15.30 -1.02 -33.52
C ARG A 295 15.33 -2.43 -34.11
N ASN A 296 14.40 -3.29 -33.70
CA ASN A 296 14.39 -4.69 -34.08
C ASN A 296 13.05 -5.34 -33.69
N CYS A 297 12.43 -6.11 -34.58
CA CYS A 297 11.48 -7.16 -34.23
C CYS A 297 12.07 -8.52 -34.64
N LYS A 298 11.92 -9.56 -33.80
CA LYS A 298 12.30 -10.95 -34.13
C LYS A 298 11.68 -11.97 -33.17
N VAL A 299 11.52 -13.21 -33.65
CA VAL A 299 11.27 -14.38 -32.81
C VAL A 299 12.59 -14.90 -32.20
N ILE A 300 12.54 -15.44 -30.98
CA ILE A 300 13.65 -16.15 -30.33
C ILE A 300 13.39 -17.67 -30.34
N PRO A 301 14.14 -18.46 -31.13
CA PRO A 301 14.05 -19.91 -31.10
C PRO A 301 14.50 -20.52 -29.76
N GLY A 302 13.82 -21.60 -29.35
CA GLY A 302 14.34 -22.57 -28.37
C GLY A 302 14.09 -22.33 -26.88
N ASP A 303 13.40 -21.25 -26.46
CA ASP A 303 12.98 -21.11 -25.05
C ASP A 303 11.73 -21.99 -24.74
N SER A 304 11.74 -22.68 -23.58
CA SER A 304 10.92 -23.87 -23.29
C SER A 304 9.48 -23.64 -22.81
N VAL A 305 9.00 -22.40 -22.81
CA VAL A 305 7.81 -22.00 -22.02
C VAL A 305 6.49 -22.41 -22.68
N ALA A 306 6.44 -22.36 -24.02
CA ALA A 306 5.34 -22.84 -24.85
C ALA A 306 5.87 -23.92 -25.82
N PRO A 307 5.09 -24.96 -26.17
CA PRO A 307 5.56 -26.06 -27.00
C PRO A 307 5.49 -25.78 -28.51
N GLN A 308 4.63 -24.84 -28.95
CA GLN A 308 4.35 -24.55 -30.37
C GLN A 308 4.65 -23.09 -30.72
N HIS A 309 4.11 -22.14 -29.95
CA HIS A 309 4.46 -20.71 -30.07
C HIS A 309 5.87 -20.44 -29.54
N ARG A 310 6.48 -19.38 -30.09
CA ARG A 310 7.84 -18.94 -29.80
C ARG A 310 7.80 -17.49 -29.34
N LEU A 311 8.73 -17.10 -28.46
CA LEU A 311 8.76 -15.74 -27.90
C LEU A 311 9.10 -14.71 -28.99
N LEU A 312 8.08 -13.94 -29.42
CA LEU A 312 8.24 -12.76 -30.27
C LEU A 312 8.79 -11.61 -29.40
N VAL A 313 9.76 -10.84 -29.91
CA VAL A 313 10.43 -9.76 -29.16
C VAL A 313 10.62 -8.52 -30.02
N LEU A 314 10.23 -7.37 -29.45
CA LEU A 314 10.31 -6.04 -30.05
C LEU A 314 11.19 -5.12 -29.18
N ASP A 315 12.17 -4.46 -29.80
CA ASP A 315 13.10 -3.53 -29.15
C ASP A 315 12.79 -2.09 -29.61
N ILE A 316 12.37 -1.20 -28.70
CA ILE A 316 12.05 0.23 -28.97
C ILE A 316 12.94 1.14 -28.12
N ARG A 317 13.45 2.26 -28.68
CA ARG A 317 14.18 3.28 -27.91
C ARG A 317 13.23 4.31 -27.31
N LEU A 318 13.17 4.38 -25.98
CA LEU A 318 12.34 5.33 -25.21
C LEU A 318 13.18 5.92 -24.07
N LYS A 319 12.85 7.09 -23.50
CA LYS A 319 13.45 7.47 -22.21
C LYS A 319 12.85 6.59 -21.12
N ALA A 320 13.61 5.58 -20.71
CA ALA A 320 13.20 4.73 -19.60
C ALA A 320 13.35 5.46 -18.26
N PRO A 321 12.57 5.07 -17.22
CA PRO A 321 12.79 5.55 -15.87
C PRO A 321 14.25 5.33 -15.45
N LEU A 322 14.80 6.28 -14.69
CA LEU A 322 16.07 6.03 -14.00
C LEU A 322 15.91 4.76 -13.14
N LYS A 323 16.91 3.88 -13.15
CA LYS A 323 16.94 2.76 -12.20
C LYS A 323 16.75 3.35 -10.80
N PRO A 324 15.71 2.97 -10.03
CA PRO A 324 15.55 3.49 -8.70
C PRO A 324 16.81 3.16 -7.91
N ARG A 325 17.44 4.18 -7.29
CA ARG A 325 18.39 3.94 -6.21
C ARG A 325 17.69 3.00 -5.25
N THR A 326 18.31 1.85 -4.96
CA THR A 326 17.79 0.90 -3.96
C THR A 326 17.56 1.67 -2.67
N LYS A 327 16.29 1.96 -2.34
CA LYS A 327 15.93 2.72 -1.12
C LYS A 327 16.64 2.00 0.03
N LYS A 328 17.50 2.71 0.77
CA LYS A 328 18.18 2.16 1.95
C LYS A 328 17.10 1.88 2.99
N VAL A 329 16.51 0.70 2.95
CA VAL A 329 15.53 0.24 3.94
C VAL A 329 16.25 0.25 5.29
N MET A 330 15.83 1.15 6.18
CA MET A 330 16.46 1.26 7.50
C MET A 330 16.38 -0.10 8.21
N PRO A 331 17.50 -0.58 8.79
CA PRO A 331 17.52 -1.84 9.50
C PRO A 331 16.59 -1.76 10.72
N LYS A 332 15.60 -2.64 10.78
CA LYS A 332 14.65 -2.73 11.90
C LYS A 332 15.03 -3.88 12.81
N VAL A 333 14.83 -3.69 14.10
CA VAL A 333 14.97 -4.74 15.13
C VAL A 333 13.94 -5.85 14.85
N ARG A 334 14.37 -7.11 14.98
CA ARG A 334 13.51 -8.27 14.70
C ARG A 334 12.65 -8.64 15.92
N TRP A 335 11.77 -7.73 16.34
CA TRP A 335 10.96 -7.92 17.55
C TRP A 335 10.10 -9.19 17.57
N TRP A 336 9.73 -9.74 16.40
CA TRP A 336 9.02 -11.02 16.30
C TRP A 336 9.84 -12.22 16.82
N GLU A 337 11.17 -12.12 16.88
CA GLU A 337 12.05 -13.19 17.40
C GLU A 337 11.85 -13.39 18.91
N LEU A 338 11.20 -12.46 19.62
CA LEU A 338 10.73 -12.66 21.00
C LEU A 338 9.62 -13.72 21.11
N SER A 339 9.07 -14.25 20.00
CA SER A 339 8.24 -15.46 20.04
C SER A 339 9.04 -16.71 20.40
N ASN A 340 10.34 -16.76 20.07
CA ASN A 340 11.24 -17.84 20.46
C ASN A 340 11.59 -17.72 21.95
N LYS A 341 11.33 -18.79 22.71
CA LYS A 341 11.59 -18.87 24.16
C LYS A 341 13.05 -18.59 24.52
N GLU A 342 14.01 -19.14 23.77
CA GLU A 342 15.44 -18.96 24.02
C GLU A 342 15.85 -17.49 23.84
N LYS A 343 15.47 -16.88 22.71
CA LYS A 343 15.81 -15.47 22.42
C LYS A 343 15.12 -14.50 23.36
N ARG A 344 13.89 -14.81 23.80
CA ARG A 344 13.20 -14.04 24.85
C ARG A 344 13.96 -14.10 26.17
N HIS A 345 14.37 -15.30 26.62
CA HIS A 345 15.12 -15.46 27.86
C HIS A 345 16.51 -14.79 27.79
N ARG A 346 17.21 -14.88 26.65
CA ARG A 346 18.48 -14.16 26.45
C ARG A 346 18.31 -12.63 26.43
N PHE A 347 17.18 -12.12 25.95
CA PHE A 347 16.85 -10.70 26.01
C PHE A 347 16.53 -10.26 27.44
N GLU A 348 15.70 -11.04 28.14
CA GLU A 348 15.35 -10.88 29.56
C GLU A 348 16.61 -10.83 30.45
N MET A 349 17.54 -11.80 30.31
CA MET A 349 18.78 -11.87 31.09
C MET A 349 19.71 -10.65 30.92
N VAL A 350 19.70 -9.99 29.76
CA VAL A 350 20.60 -8.84 29.48
C VAL A 350 19.94 -7.50 29.81
N ALA A 351 18.67 -7.30 29.43
CA ALA A 351 17.97 -6.04 29.67
C ALA A 351 17.59 -5.84 31.15
N THR A 352 17.30 -6.92 31.89
CA THR A 352 16.74 -6.83 33.24
C THR A 352 17.69 -6.20 34.28
N PRO A 353 18.99 -6.57 34.37
CA PRO A 353 19.92 -5.90 35.27
C PRO A 353 20.13 -4.42 34.89
N GLN A 354 20.19 -4.12 33.59
CA GLN A 354 20.43 -2.77 33.08
C GLN A 354 19.25 -1.83 33.38
N LEU A 355 18.00 -2.29 33.18
CA LEU A 355 16.80 -1.54 33.58
C LEU A 355 16.72 -1.32 35.09
N THR A 356 17.17 -2.28 35.90
CA THR A 356 17.16 -2.14 37.37
C THR A 356 18.05 -0.98 37.81
N ASN A 357 19.27 -0.87 37.26
CA ASN A 357 20.21 0.19 37.61
C ASN A 357 19.76 1.61 37.18
N ILE A 358 18.96 1.73 36.12
CA ILE A 358 18.44 3.02 35.65
C ILE A 358 17.38 3.60 36.62
N GLY A 359 16.70 2.75 37.40
CA GLY A 359 15.62 3.16 38.31
C GLY A 359 16.06 3.91 39.57
N CYS A 360 17.36 4.14 39.79
CA CYS A 360 17.91 4.64 41.06
C CYS A 360 18.65 5.99 40.92
N THR A 361 18.19 6.91 40.06
CA THR A 361 18.85 8.22 39.87
C THR A 361 17.86 9.39 39.81
N ASP A 362 18.26 10.53 40.36
CA ASP A 362 17.50 11.79 40.30
C ASP A 362 17.66 12.54 38.97
N THR A 363 17.69 11.78 37.87
CA THR A 363 17.73 12.31 36.50
C THR A 363 16.34 12.74 36.02
N SER A 364 16.26 13.52 34.93
CA SER A 364 14.97 14.00 34.42
C SER A 364 14.11 12.87 33.84
N VAL A 365 12.81 13.12 33.69
CA VAL A 365 11.86 12.16 33.07
C VAL A 365 12.30 11.76 31.65
N ASP A 366 12.87 12.68 30.88
CA ASP A 366 13.44 12.36 29.56
C ASP A 366 14.75 11.56 29.66
N ASP A 367 15.68 11.91 30.55
CA ASP A 367 16.94 11.18 30.72
C ASP A 367 16.69 9.72 31.12
N MET A 368 15.80 9.49 32.09
CA MET A 368 15.37 8.16 32.52
C MET A 368 14.78 7.38 31.34
N TRP A 369 13.90 8.02 30.56
CA TRP A 369 13.31 7.41 29.37
C TRP A 369 14.34 7.08 28.28
N GLN A 370 15.25 8.00 27.95
CA GLN A 370 16.27 7.81 26.90
C GLN A 370 17.27 6.72 27.29
N ALA A 371 17.67 6.64 28.56
CA ALA A 371 18.51 5.56 29.08
C ALA A 371 17.85 4.19 28.88
N ALA A 372 16.61 4.02 29.33
CA ALA A 372 15.88 2.77 29.19
C ALA A 372 15.57 2.42 27.72
N ALA A 373 15.21 3.41 26.90
CA ALA A 373 14.94 3.24 25.48
C ALA A 373 16.19 2.76 24.72
N THR A 374 17.35 3.36 24.99
CA THR A 374 18.65 2.97 24.40
C THR A 374 19.02 1.56 24.83
N THR A 375 18.98 1.26 26.13
CA THR A 375 19.21 -0.08 26.71
C THR A 375 18.36 -1.17 26.04
N LEU A 376 17.04 -0.93 25.90
CA LEU A 376 16.13 -1.87 25.25
C LEU A 376 16.43 -2.06 23.75
N LEU A 377 16.71 -0.96 23.04
CA LEU A 377 16.99 -1.00 21.60
C LEU A 377 18.31 -1.70 21.29
N ASP A 378 19.39 -1.43 22.04
CA ASP A 378 20.71 -2.04 21.81
C ASP A 378 20.80 -3.48 22.30
N THR A 379 20.12 -3.83 23.41
CA THR A 379 19.93 -5.24 23.77
C THR A 379 19.15 -5.99 22.69
N ALA A 380 18.10 -5.39 22.12
CA ALA A 380 17.31 -6.03 21.07
C ALA A 380 18.07 -6.14 19.73
N ARG A 381 18.85 -5.11 19.35
CA ARG A 381 19.77 -5.16 18.19
C ARG A 381 20.78 -6.28 18.33
N THR A 382 21.29 -6.52 19.54
CA THR A 382 22.29 -7.55 19.85
C THR A 382 21.69 -8.96 19.90
N VAL A 383 20.59 -9.18 20.63
CA VAL A 383 20.01 -10.51 20.87
C VAL A 383 19.08 -10.97 19.74
N LEU A 384 18.25 -10.08 19.20
CA LEU A 384 17.28 -10.42 18.14
C LEU A 384 17.85 -10.18 16.73
N GLY A 385 18.86 -9.32 16.63
CA GLY A 385 19.43 -8.88 15.36
C GLY A 385 18.56 -7.87 14.63
N THR A 386 19.07 -7.40 13.49
CA THR A 386 18.39 -6.44 12.61
C THR A 386 18.02 -7.06 11.25
N THR A 387 17.10 -6.43 10.53
CA THR A 387 16.82 -6.75 9.13
C THR A 387 17.95 -6.26 8.23
N LYS A 388 18.68 -7.19 7.62
CA LYS A 388 19.41 -6.87 6.38
C LYS A 388 18.36 -6.62 5.31
N GLY A 389 18.42 -5.48 4.62
CA GLY A 389 17.38 -4.98 3.70
C GLY A 389 17.24 -5.74 2.37
N GLY A 390 17.26 -7.07 2.41
CA GLY A 390 17.01 -7.94 1.26
C GLY A 390 15.51 -8.06 0.95
N LYS A 391 15.19 -8.45 -0.29
CA LYS A 391 13.81 -8.72 -0.70
C LYS A 391 13.25 -9.92 0.04
N TRP A 392 11.98 -9.85 0.44
CA TRP A 392 11.22 -11.04 0.80
C TRP A 392 11.24 -12.03 -0.37
N MET A 393 11.39 -13.32 -0.10
CA MET A 393 11.18 -14.35 -1.12
C MET A 393 9.69 -14.37 -1.52
N ASP A 394 9.44 -14.64 -2.80
CA ASP A 394 8.10 -14.63 -3.40
C ASP A 394 7.15 -15.61 -2.69
N ARG A 395 6.20 -15.08 -1.91
CA ARG A 395 5.21 -15.85 -1.14
C ARG A 395 4.26 -16.71 -1.99
N GLU A 396 4.28 -16.53 -3.31
CA GLU A 396 3.47 -17.27 -4.28
C GLU A 396 3.86 -18.74 -4.43
N THR A 397 5.04 -19.13 -3.96
CA THR A 397 5.45 -20.54 -3.85
C THR A 397 5.91 -20.84 -2.43
N TRP A 398 4.98 -20.87 -1.48
CA TRP A 398 5.25 -21.25 -0.08
C TRP A 398 5.72 -22.71 0.08
N TRP A 399 5.49 -23.56 -0.93
CA TRP A 399 6.03 -24.91 -1.07
C TRP A 399 7.44 -24.96 -1.70
N TRP A 400 8.13 -23.82 -1.88
CA TRP A 400 9.44 -23.79 -2.54
C TRP A 400 10.59 -23.97 -1.54
N ASN A 401 11.15 -25.17 -1.52
CA ASN A 401 12.35 -25.51 -0.75
C ASN A 401 13.58 -25.71 -1.67
N PRO A 402 14.79 -25.93 -1.12
CA PRO A 402 15.99 -26.19 -1.91
C PRO A 402 15.89 -27.42 -2.83
N GLU A 403 15.12 -28.43 -2.44
CA GLU A 403 14.93 -29.69 -3.19
C GLU A 403 14.14 -29.46 -4.47
N VAL A 404 13.04 -28.71 -4.41
CA VAL A 404 12.27 -28.25 -5.57
C VAL A 404 13.18 -27.46 -6.52
N GLN A 405 14.04 -26.60 -5.98
CA GLN A 405 14.99 -25.81 -6.79
C GLN A 405 16.05 -26.70 -7.48
N ALA A 406 16.60 -27.69 -6.77
CA ALA A 406 17.55 -28.66 -7.34
C ALA A 406 16.89 -29.52 -8.43
N ALA A 407 15.69 -30.05 -8.17
CA ALA A 407 14.93 -30.86 -9.13
C ALA A 407 14.55 -30.08 -10.40
N VAL A 408 14.06 -28.84 -10.26
CA VAL A 408 13.76 -27.96 -11.40
C VAL A 408 15.03 -27.62 -12.18
N SER A 409 16.18 -27.50 -11.52
CA SER A 409 17.48 -27.29 -12.18
C SER A 409 17.91 -28.54 -12.97
N LYS A 410 17.73 -29.75 -12.42
CA LYS A 410 17.98 -31.03 -13.13
C LYS A 410 17.07 -31.17 -14.37
N LYS A 411 15.76 -30.87 -14.26
CA LYS A 411 14.83 -30.79 -15.41
C LYS A 411 15.37 -29.86 -16.50
N LYS A 412 15.79 -28.64 -16.13
CA LYS A 412 16.33 -27.63 -17.06
C LYS A 412 17.67 -28.05 -17.67
N ALA A 413 18.45 -28.93 -17.03
CA ALA A 413 19.69 -29.48 -17.59
C ALA A 413 19.42 -30.58 -18.63
N SER A 414 18.67 -31.63 -18.28
CA SER A 414 18.35 -32.74 -19.21
C SER A 414 17.57 -32.25 -20.44
N PHE A 415 16.67 -31.27 -20.28
CA PHE A 415 15.98 -30.66 -21.42
C PHE A 415 16.93 -29.99 -22.42
N LYS A 416 18.01 -29.32 -21.96
CA LYS A 416 19.03 -28.74 -22.85
C LYS A 416 19.85 -29.81 -23.56
N ASN A 417 20.16 -30.93 -22.89
CA ASN A 417 20.89 -32.02 -23.54
C ASN A 417 20.03 -32.64 -24.64
N TRP A 418 18.77 -32.94 -24.36
CA TRP A 418 17.79 -33.40 -25.35
C TRP A 418 17.60 -32.40 -26.52
N GLN A 419 17.54 -31.09 -26.26
CA GLN A 419 17.50 -30.09 -27.35
C GLN A 419 18.75 -30.12 -28.25
N ARG A 420 19.92 -30.50 -27.71
CA ARG A 420 21.20 -30.58 -28.44
C ARG A 420 21.34 -31.88 -29.22
N THR A 421 20.99 -33.03 -28.63
CA THR A 421 21.19 -34.37 -29.22
C THR A 421 19.98 -34.85 -30.02
N LYS A 422 18.76 -34.46 -29.62
CA LYS A 422 17.47 -35.01 -30.07
C LYS A 422 17.29 -36.52 -29.89
N GLN A 423 18.21 -37.21 -29.22
CA GLN A 423 18.21 -38.66 -29.08
C GLN A 423 17.15 -39.17 -28.09
N GLN A 424 16.74 -40.43 -28.26
CA GLN A 424 15.74 -41.10 -27.43
C GLN A 424 16.13 -41.21 -25.94
N PRO A 425 17.33 -41.67 -25.53
CA PRO A 425 17.70 -41.73 -24.10
C PRO A 425 17.68 -40.36 -23.40
N ASP A 426 18.07 -39.28 -24.07
CA ASP A 426 17.96 -37.92 -23.53
C ASP A 426 16.50 -37.48 -23.33
N ARG A 427 15.60 -37.90 -24.23
CA ARG A 427 14.16 -37.65 -24.11
C ARG A 427 13.59 -38.34 -22.87
N GLU A 428 14.01 -39.57 -22.61
CA GLU A 428 13.60 -40.37 -21.45
C GLU A 428 14.14 -39.78 -20.14
N GLN A 429 15.42 -39.41 -20.09
CA GLN A 429 16.02 -38.73 -18.94
C GLN A 429 15.32 -37.39 -18.62
N TYR A 430 14.92 -36.62 -19.64
CA TYR A 430 14.10 -35.43 -19.46
C TYR A 430 12.69 -35.75 -18.93
N LEU A 431 12.03 -36.79 -19.45
CA LEU A 431 10.70 -37.22 -18.99
C LEU A 431 10.75 -37.73 -17.53
N GLU A 432 11.79 -38.44 -17.14
CA GLU A 432 12.02 -38.87 -15.76
C GLU A 432 12.23 -37.65 -14.83
N ALA A 433 13.12 -36.72 -15.18
CA ALA A 433 13.33 -35.49 -14.43
C ALA A 433 12.03 -34.66 -14.30
N LYS A 434 11.18 -34.63 -15.34
CA LYS A 434 9.85 -34.01 -15.34
C LYS A 434 8.86 -34.74 -14.40
N ARG A 435 8.90 -36.07 -14.30
CA ARG A 435 8.14 -36.88 -13.33
C ARG A 435 8.63 -36.64 -11.90
N ALA A 436 9.94 -36.59 -11.67
CA ALA A 436 10.56 -36.32 -10.37
C ALA A 436 10.17 -34.93 -9.82
N VAL A 437 10.26 -33.89 -10.65
CA VAL A 437 9.81 -32.53 -10.29
C VAL A 437 8.33 -32.49 -9.90
N LYS A 438 7.45 -33.21 -10.61
CA LYS A 438 6.03 -33.32 -10.22
C LYS A 438 5.86 -33.94 -8.82
N ARG A 439 6.56 -35.04 -8.51
CA ARG A 439 6.49 -35.70 -7.19
C ARG A 439 6.94 -34.77 -6.06
N ILE A 440 8.12 -34.17 -6.18
CA ILE A 440 8.69 -33.31 -5.13
C ILE A 440 7.80 -32.07 -4.88
N ILE A 441 7.23 -31.46 -5.93
CA ILE A 441 6.28 -30.35 -5.78
C ILE A 441 4.97 -30.80 -5.11
N ALA A 442 4.50 -32.03 -5.33
CA ALA A 442 3.33 -32.55 -4.64
C ALA A 442 3.61 -32.75 -3.14
N THR A 443 4.69 -33.45 -2.77
CA THR A 443 5.08 -33.67 -1.37
C THR A 443 5.27 -32.35 -0.61
N ALA A 444 5.98 -31.39 -1.21
CA ALA A 444 6.21 -30.07 -0.60
C ALA A 444 4.93 -29.23 -0.45
N LYS A 445 3.91 -29.47 -1.27
CA LYS A 445 2.57 -28.87 -1.08
C LYS A 445 1.83 -29.54 0.07
N THR A 446 1.73 -30.87 0.08
CA THR A 446 0.99 -31.63 1.10
C THR A 446 1.51 -31.35 2.50
N ALA A 447 2.83 -31.42 2.70
CA ALA A 447 3.45 -31.19 4.02
C ALA A 447 3.15 -29.79 4.59
N HIS A 448 3.12 -28.76 3.74
CA HIS A 448 2.80 -27.40 4.16
C HIS A 448 1.29 -27.16 4.34
N TYR A 449 0.42 -27.81 3.57
CA TYR A 449 -1.03 -27.79 3.88
C TYR A 449 -1.30 -28.42 5.25
N GLN A 450 -0.62 -29.54 5.58
CA GLN A 450 -0.76 -30.20 6.88
C GLN A 450 -0.23 -29.32 8.02
N ASP A 451 0.93 -28.66 7.86
CA ASP A 451 1.44 -27.64 8.78
C ASP A 451 0.49 -26.43 8.94
N LEU A 452 -0.24 -26.05 7.88
CA LEU A 452 -1.24 -24.99 7.90
C LEU A 452 -2.53 -25.40 8.64
N TYR A 453 -3.02 -26.62 8.41
CA TYR A 453 -4.20 -27.16 9.10
C TYR A 453 -3.92 -27.36 10.59
N ASN A 454 -2.78 -27.96 10.96
CA ASN A 454 -2.37 -28.14 12.36
C ASN A 454 -2.21 -26.80 13.13
N LYS A 455 -2.10 -25.67 12.41
CA LYS A 455 -2.09 -24.32 13.02
C LYS A 455 -3.49 -23.70 13.10
N LEU A 456 -4.38 -24.03 12.16
CA LEU A 456 -5.74 -23.49 12.11
C LEU A 456 -6.58 -23.86 13.33
N ASP A 457 -6.32 -25.00 13.97
CA ASP A 457 -6.93 -25.40 15.24
C ASP A 457 -6.53 -24.50 16.44
N THR A 458 -5.71 -23.47 16.20
CA THR A 458 -5.34 -22.45 17.19
C THR A 458 -5.87 -21.07 16.81
N LYS A 459 -6.31 -20.29 17.80
CA LYS A 459 -6.70 -18.87 17.64
C LYS A 459 -5.60 -18.00 17.03
N GLU A 460 -4.34 -18.43 17.12
CA GLU A 460 -3.20 -17.76 16.48
C GLU A 460 -3.13 -18.05 14.98
N GLY A 461 -3.44 -19.28 14.56
CA GLY A 461 -3.51 -19.72 13.16
C GLY A 461 -4.71 -19.19 12.40
N GLU A 462 -5.90 -19.11 13.01
CA GLU A 462 -7.05 -18.36 12.47
C GLU A 462 -6.62 -16.94 12.06
N ASN A 463 -5.98 -16.23 12.99
CA ASN A 463 -5.46 -14.87 12.82
C ASN A 463 -4.25 -14.81 11.86
N ALA A 464 -3.59 -15.93 11.57
CA ALA A 464 -2.58 -16.04 10.52
C ALA A 464 -3.24 -16.19 9.14
N VAL A 465 -4.27 -17.04 9.00
CA VAL A 465 -5.00 -17.23 7.73
C VAL A 465 -5.75 -15.96 7.32
N TYR A 466 -6.48 -15.29 8.22
CA TYR A 466 -7.09 -13.99 7.89
C TYR A 466 -6.05 -12.93 7.46
N ARG A 467 -4.84 -12.99 8.01
CA ARG A 467 -3.72 -12.09 7.65
C ARG A 467 -3.11 -12.45 6.29
N LEU A 468 -2.97 -13.75 5.99
CA LEU A 468 -2.53 -14.26 4.70
C LEU A 468 -3.57 -13.98 3.60
N ALA A 469 -4.86 -14.14 3.87
CA ALA A 469 -5.96 -13.83 2.95
C ALA A 469 -5.97 -12.34 2.59
N ARG A 470 -5.93 -11.44 3.59
CA ARG A 470 -5.78 -10.00 3.37
C ARG A 470 -4.51 -9.64 2.60
N ALA A 471 -3.38 -10.29 2.89
CA ALA A 471 -2.12 -10.05 2.18
C ALA A 471 -2.17 -10.50 0.72
N ARG A 472 -2.80 -11.65 0.42
CA ARG A 472 -3.01 -12.14 -0.95
C ARG A 472 -3.97 -11.24 -1.71
N ASN A 473 -5.09 -10.84 -1.11
CA ASN A 473 -6.06 -9.94 -1.75
C ASN A 473 -5.47 -8.55 -2.01
N GLY A 474 -4.61 -8.06 -1.10
CA GLY A 474 -3.80 -6.87 -1.34
C GLY A 474 -2.83 -7.03 -2.51
N ALA A 475 -2.11 -8.17 -2.58
CA ALA A 475 -1.21 -8.47 -3.68
C ALA A 475 -1.93 -8.66 -5.03
N THR A 476 -3.17 -9.17 -5.04
CA THR A 476 -3.92 -9.35 -6.31
C THR A 476 -4.50 -8.06 -6.89
N LYS A 477 -4.51 -6.95 -6.15
CA LYS A 477 -4.97 -5.66 -6.69
C LYS A 477 -4.07 -5.19 -7.84
N ASP A 478 -4.70 -4.80 -8.94
CA ASP A 478 -4.00 -4.32 -10.14
C ASP A 478 -3.13 -3.10 -9.80
N ILE A 479 -3.74 -2.09 -9.19
CA ILE A 479 -3.05 -0.99 -8.54
C ILE A 479 -2.82 -1.37 -7.06
N GLN A 480 -1.64 -1.91 -6.75
CA GLN A 480 -1.18 -2.09 -5.36
C GLN A 480 -0.80 -0.76 -4.70
N MET A 481 -0.40 0.22 -5.51
CA MET A 481 0.20 1.49 -5.08
C MET A 481 -0.35 2.63 -5.93
N VAL A 482 -1.39 3.30 -5.43
CA VAL A 482 -1.85 4.59 -5.97
C VAL A 482 -0.79 5.62 -5.56
N LYS A 483 0.05 6.02 -6.52
CA LYS A 483 1.02 7.11 -6.34
C LYS A 483 0.40 8.46 -6.67
N THR A 484 -0.50 8.48 -7.66
CA THR A 484 -1.16 9.67 -8.17
C THR A 484 -2.26 10.15 -7.22
N ILE A 485 -2.13 11.38 -6.73
CA ILE A 485 -3.09 12.03 -5.82
C ILE A 485 -3.49 13.37 -6.39
N LYS A 486 -4.75 13.76 -6.24
CA LYS A 486 -5.27 15.03 -6.78
C LYS A 486 -4.78 16.23 -5.95
N GLY A 487 -4.36 17.28 -6.65
CA GLY A 487 -4.10 18.59 -6.07
C GLY A 487 -5.38 19.25 -5.55
N PRO A 488 -5.29 20.45 -4.97
CA PRO A 488 -6.46 21.24 -4.56
C PRO A 488 -7.40 21.57 -5.74
N ASP A 489 -6.82 21.66 -6.94
CA ASP A 489 -7.44 21.86 -8.26
C ASP A 489 -8.12 20.60 -8.85
N GLY A 490 -8.00 19.44 -8.18
CA GLY A 490 -8.48 18.16 -8.70
C GLY A 490 -7.55 17.50 -9.73
N VAL A 491 -6.40 18.09 -10.06
CA VAL A 491 -5.48 17.59 -11.09
C VAL A 491 -4.54 16.50 -10.50
N PRO A 492 -4.35 15.35 -11.17
CA PRO A 492 -3.48 14.28 -10.68
C PRO A 492 -1.99 14.66 -10.61
N LEU A 493 -1.44 14.77 -9.40
CA LEU A 493 -0.03 15.04 -9.13
C LEU A 493 0.86 13.82 -9.44
N GLN A 494 1.98 14.06 -10.15
CA GLN A 494 2.88 13.02 -10.63
C GLN A 494 4.26 12.97 -9.95
N LYS A 495 4.71 14.03 -9.25
CA LYS A 495 6.06 14.07 -8.65
C LYS A 495 6.05 13.65 -7.18
N ASP A 496 7.01 12.80 -6.79
CA ASP A 496 7.18 12.28 -5.42
C ASP A 496 7.25 13.38 -4.32
N ASN A 497 7.75 14.57 -4.64
CA ASN A 497 7.75 15.71 -3.70
C ASN A 497 6.35 16.30 -3.57
N ASP A 498 5.75 16.74 -4.68
CA ASP A 498 4.42 17.33 -4.75
C ASP A 498 3.37 16.45 -4.05
N ILE A 499 3.42 15.12 -4.26
CA ILE A 499 2.55 14.13 -3.60
C ILE A 499 2.78 14.08 -2.07
N ARG A 500 4.04 14.09 -1.62
CA ARG A 500 4.39 14.12 -0.19
C ARG A 500 3.93 15.43 0.46
N ASP A 501 4.13 16.54 -0.22
CA ASP A 501 3.89 17.87 0.32
C ASP A 501 2.38 18.18 0.34
N ARG A 502 1.61 17.67 -0.64
CA ARG A 502 0.13 17.61 -0.62
C ARG A 502 -0.42 16.77 0.54
N TRP A 503 0.21 15.64 0.88
CA TRP A 503 -0.14 14.89 2.09
C TRP A 503 0.12 15.68 3.38
N GLY A 504 1.25 16.41 3.43
CA GLY A 504 1.60 17.28 4.55
C GLY A 504 0.62 18.44 4.70
N GLU A 505 0.23 19.09 3.61
CA GLU A 505 -0.79 20.13 3.60
C GLU A 505 -2.14 19.59 4.11
N TYR A 506 -2.65 18.50 3.53
CA TYR A 506 -3.94 17.92 3.92
C TYR A 506 -4.02 17.58 5.42
N TYR A 507 -2.98 16.97 5.99
CA TYR A 507 -2.97 16.66 7.43
C TYR A 507 -2.63 17.86 8.32
N LYS A 508 -1.89 18.88 7.82
CA LYS A 508 -1.71 20.14 8.55
C LYS A 508 -3.06 20.82 8.75
N ASN A 509 -3.82 21.01 7.69
CA ASN A 509 -5.14 21.64 7.72
C ASN A 509 -6.10 20.84 8.61
N LEU A 510 -6.25 19.53 8.35
CA LEU A 510 -7.13 18.64 9.12
C LEU A 510 -6.86 18.61 10.64
N LEU A 511 -5.64 18.92 11.09
CA LEU A 511 -5.22 18.80 12.50
C LEU A 511 -4.86 20.15 13.16
N ASN A 512 -5.13 21.28 12.46
CA ASN A 512 -4.88 22.62 12.97
C ASN A 512 -5.99 23.65 12.59
N GLU A 513 -7.05 23.25 11.90
CA GLU A 513 -8.26 24.06 11.68
C GLU A 513 -9.29 23.80 12.80
N GLU A 514 -9.54 24.77 13.70
CA GLU A 514 -10.74 24.77 14.55
C GLU A 514 -11.94 25.32 13.78
N ASN A 515 -13.14 24.84 14.12
CA ASN A 515 -14.40 25.46 13.70
C ASN A 515 -14.68 26.71 14.57
N PRO A 516 -15.50 27.67 14.10
CA PRO A 516 -16.08 28.69 14.97
C PRO A 516 -16.80 28.08 16.17
N ARG A 517 -16.66 28.71 17.34
CA ARG A 517 -17.25 28.29 18.62
C ARG A 517 -17.39 29.48 19.58
N GLU A 518 -18.25 29.33 20.57
CA GLU A 518 -18.30 30.20 21.74
C GLU A 518 -17.12 29.89 22.70
N PRO A 519 -16.64 30.88 23.48
CA PRO A 519 -15.67 30.64 24.54
C PRO A 519 -16.29 29.77 25.64
N CYS A 520 -15.50 28.87 26.22
CA CYS A 520 -15.96 28.06 27.35
C CYS A 520 -15.87 28.87 28.64
N ASN A 521 -16.92 28.90 29.45
CA ASN A 521 -16.92 29.56 30.76
C ASN A 521 -15.87 28.91 31.68
N ASP A 522 -15.11 29.72 32.42
CA ASP A 522 -14.14 29.22 33.39
C ASP A 522 -14.82 28.43 34.51
N ILE A 523 -14.28 27.24 34.78
CA ILE A 523 -14.68 26.37 35.89
C ILE A 523 -13.49 26.28 36.84
N PRO A 524 -13.65 26.54 38.15
CA PRO A 524 -12.55 26.50 39.10
C PRO A 524 -11.91 25.10 39.18
N PRO A 525 -10.58 25.02 39.39
CA PRO A 525 -9.87 23.75 39.42
C PRO A 525 -10.25 22.91 40.64
N VAL A 526 -10.46 21.60 40.45
CA VAL A 526 -10.75 20.67 41.55
C VAL A 526 -9.45 20.24 42.22
N LEU A 527 -9.19 20.77 43.42
CA LEU A 527 -7.99 20.50 44.22
C LEU A 527 -8.21 19.28 45.14
N SER A 528 -8.16 18.08 44.55
CA SER A 528 -8.20 16.80 45.28
C SER A 528 -6.86 16.07 45.20
N PRO A 529 -6.36 15.47 46.29
CA PRO A 529 -5.08 14.77 46.28
C PRO A 529 -5.12 13.49 45.44
N ILE A 530 -4.13 13.29 44.57
CA ILE A 530 -3.97 12.07 43.78
C ILE A 530 -3.04 11.09 44.51
N HIS A 531 -3.50 9.85 44.66
CA HIS A 531 -2.67 8.74 45.15
C HIS A 531 -1.62 8.32 44.11
N ALA A 532 -0.42 7.93 44.54
CA ALA A 532 0.61 7.36 43.66
C ALA A 532 0.10 6.15 42.85
N ILE A 533 0.73 5.89 41.70
CA ILE A 533 0.47 4.71 40.87
C ILE A 533 1.12 3.49 41.49
N THR A 534 0.33 2.43 41.61
CA THR A 534 0.74 1.12 42.12
C THR A 534 1.27 0.22 40.99
N GLN A 535 2.15 -0.72 41.35
CA GLN A 535 2.64 -1.75 40.42
C GLN A 535 1.50 -2.60 39.84
N VAL A 536 0.42 -2.80 40.60
CA VAL A 536 -0.77 -3.57 40.17
C VAL A 536 -1.53 -2.88 39.04
N GLU A 537 -1.65 -1.55 39.05
CA GLU A 537 -2.24 -0.79 37.95
C GLU A 537 -1.40 -0.90 36.67
N VAL A 538 -0.07 -0.76 36.80
CA VAL A 538 0.87 -0.87 35.68
C VAL A 538 0.89 -2.29 35.10
N GLU A 539 0.85 -3.33 35.94
CA GLU A 539 0.74 -4.72 35.49
C GLU A 539 -0.59 -4.99 34.79
N ASN A 540 -1.71 -4.52 35.32
CA ASN A 540 -3.03 -4.65 34.68
C ASN A 540 -3.09 -3.92 33.32
N ALA A 541 -2.53 -2.71 33.24
CA ALA A 541 -2.41 -1.96 32.00
C ALA A 541 -1.51 -2.71 30.99
N LEU A 542 -0.38 -3.27 31.44
CA LEU A 542 0.57 -4.03 30.61
C LEU A 542 -0.06 -5.32 30.12
N HIS A 543 -0.78 -6.07 30.97
CA HIS A 543 -1.51 -7.27 30.57
C HIS A 543 -2.46 -6.98 29.40
N LYS A 544 -3.26 -5.91 29.51
CA LYS A 544 -4.21 -5.45 28.47
C LYS A 544 -3.57 -5.03 27.14
N MET A 545 -2.25 -4.81 27.07
CA MET A 545 -1.55 -4.45 25.82
C MET A 545 -1.43 -5.63 24.84
N LYS A 546 -1.92 -5.45 23.62
CA LYS A 546 -1.95 -6.49 22.57
C LYS A 546 -0.60 -6.61 21.85
N VAL A 547 -0.10 -7.83 21.72
CA VAL A 547 1.12 -8.22 20.99
C VAL A 547 0.93 -8.09 19.48
N GLY A 548 2.01 -7.94 18.72
CA GLY A 548 2.03 -7.93 17.26
C GLY A 548 1.52 -6.62 16.65
N LYS A 549 1.74 -5.49 17.33
CA LYS A 549 1.28 -4.15 16.91
C LYS A 549 2.42 -3.32 16.31
N ALA A 550 2.04 -2.35 15.47
CA ALA A 550 2.99 -1.47 14.80
C ALA A 550 3.50 -0.39 15.78
N VAL A 551 4.81 -0.44 16.07
CA VAL A 551 5.51 0.49 16.96
C VAL A 551 5.45 1.95 16.50
N GLY A 552 5.61 2.87 17.45
CA GLY A 552 5.74 4.30 17.21
C GLY A 552 7.14 4.70 16.67
N PRO A 553 7.45 6.01 16.66
CA PRO A 553 8.76 6.53 16.26
C PRO A 553 9.91 6.03 17.17
N ASP A 554 9.61 5.77 18.44
CA ASP A 554 10.50 5.15 19.44
C ASP A 554 11.00 3.74 19.03
N GLY A 555 10.21 3.01 18.23
CA GLY A 555 10.55 1.68 17.75
C GLY A 555 10.43 0.56 18.80
N ILE A 556 9.92 0.86 20.01
CA ILE A 556 9.81 -0.08 21.14
C ILE A 556 8.40 -0.70 21.18
N PRO A 557 8.27 -2.04 21.16
CA PRO A 557 6.99 -2.74 21.22
C PRO A 557 6.54 -3.01 22.66
N ALA A 558 5.30 -3.46 22.84
CA ALA A 558 4.80 -3.86 24.16
C ALA A 558 5.46 -5.18 24.61
N GLU A 559 5.87 -5.97 23.63
CA GLU A 559 6.63 -7.21 23.73
C GLU A 559 7.97 -7.05 24.46
N ALA A 560 8.62 -5.88 24.39
CA ALA A 560 9.86 -5.60 25.11
C ALA A 560 9.58 -5.51 26.62
N TRP A 561 8.61 -4.68 27.01
CA TRP A 561 8.16 -4.56 28.40
C TRP A 561 7.58 -5.88 28.95
N LYS A 562 6.84 -6.64 28.12
CA LYS A 562 6.34 -7.98 28.50
C LYS A 562 7.44 -9.05 28.64
N ALA A 563 8.64 -8.84 28.10
CA ALA A 563 9.75 -9.79 28.26
C ALA A 563 10.39 -9.70 29.65
N CYS A 564 10.65 -8.49 30.18
CA CYS A 564 11.28 -8.27 31.49
C CYS A 564 10.30 -8.21 32.69
N ARG A 565 9.04 -8.62 32.47
CA ARG A 565 7.99 -8.85 33.48
C ARG A 565 7.99 -7.83 34.65
N ASN A 566 8.24 -8.32 35.88
CA ASN A 566 8.09 -7.59 37.14
C ASN A 566 9.07 -6.40 37.23
N ILE A 567 10.23 -6.47 36.57
CA ILE A 567 11.22 -5.38 36.60
C ILE A 567 10.84 -4.29 35.60
N SER A 568 10.22 -4.63 34.46
CA SER A 568 9.50 -3.64 33.65
C SER A 568 8.44 -2.92 34.48
N VAL A 569 7.58 -3.68 35.19
CA VAL A 569 6.48 -3.10 35.99
C VAL A 569 7.02 -2.16 37.07
N LYS A 570 8.04 -2.57 37.84
CA LYS A 570 8.71 -1.71 38.82
C LYS A 570 9.26 -0.44 38.21
N TRP A 571 10.08 -0.54 37.16
CA TRP A 571 10.70 0.62 36.51
C TRP A 571 9.67 1.58 35.91
N LEU A 572 8.65 1.05 35.23
CA LEU A 572 7.55 1.83 34.67
C LEU A 572 6.73 2.53 35.77
N THR A 573 6.54 1.90 36.93
CA THR A 573 5.85 2.52 38.08
C THR A 573 6.63 3.74 38.61
N VAL A 574 7.96 3.64 38.70
CA VAL A 574 8.81 4.78 39.11
C VAL A 574 8.74 5.92 38.09
N LEU A 575 8.86 5.62 36.79
CA LEU A 575 8.70 6.62 35.73
C LEU A 575 7.32 7.29 35.79
N PHE A 576 6.26 6.50 35.97
CA PHE A 576 4.87 6.98 35.99
C PHE A 576 4.59 7.88 37.20
N ASN A 577 5.14 7.58 38.38
CA ASN A 577 5.04 8.47 39.54
C ASN A 577 5.84 9.76 39.33
N LYS A 578 7.05 9.69 38.74
CA LYS A 578 7.82 10.91 38.41
C LYS A 578 7.12 11.81 37.39
N ILE A 579 6.31 11.25 36.49
CA ILE A 579 5.44 12.00 35.58
C ILE A 579 4.25 12.63 36.33
N LEU A 580 3.63 11.93 37.31
CA LEU A 580 2.60 12.53 38.17
C LEU A 580 3.16 13.73 38.97
N GLU A 581 4.33 13.56 39.58
CA GLU A 581 4.98 14.55 40.46
C GLU A 581 5.46 15.79 39.69
N SER A 582 6.06 15.61 38.51
CA SER A 582 6.61 16.71 37.70
C SER A 582 5.60 17.35 36.74
N GLY A 583 4.45 16.72 36.52
CA GLY A 583 3.44 17.14 35.55
C GLY A 583 3.89 17.08 34.08
N LYS A 584 5.03 16.43 33.77
CA LYS A 584 5.66 16.42 32.44
C LYS A 584 5.97 15.02 31.94
N MET A 585 5.62 14.73 30.69
CA MET A 585 6.03 13.51 29.98
C MET A 585 7.38 13.66 29.25
N PRO A 586 8.03 12.54 28.85
CA PRO A 586 9.16 12.59 27.93
C PRO A 586 8.79 13.20 26.58
N ASP A 587 9.57 14.18 26.10
CA ASP A 587 9.40 14.82 24.79
C ASP A 587 9.40 13.82 23.63
N ALA A 588 10.13 12.70 23.79
CA ALA A 588 10.14 11.58 22.86
C ALA A 588 8.74 10.98 22.57
N TRP A 589 7.78 11.11 23.50
CA TRP A 589 6.41 10.60 23.33
C TRP A 589 5.52 11.57 22.54
N ARG A 590 5.84 12.87 22.49
CA ARG A 590 5.12 13.90 21.71
C ARG A 590 5.21 13.68 20.20
N SER A 591 6.17 12.87 19.74
CA SER A 591 6.39 12.52 18.34
C SER A 591 5.50 11.36 17.87
N SER A 592 4.76 11.56 16.78
CA SER A 592 3.89 10.54 16.15
C SER A 592 4.11 10.39 14.65
N THR A 593 3.70 9.25 14.09
CA THR A 593 3.67 9.01 12.63
C THR A 593 2.26 8.66 12.16
N ILE A 594 1.68 9.50 11.31
CA ILE A 594 0.40 9.24 10.63
C ILE A 594 0.62 8.27 9.46
N LEU A 595 -0.17 7.20 9.43
CA LEU A 595 -0.30 6.32 8.26
C LEU A 595 -1.67 6.55 7.60
N PRO A 596 -1.71 7.09 6.36
CA PRO A 596 -2.96 7.18 5.59
C PRO A 596 -3.39 5.78 5.12
N ILE A 597 -4.56 5.32 5.58
CA ILE A 597 -5.16 4.04 5.15
C ILE A 597 -6.46 4.32 4.39
N TYR A 598 -6.53 3.87 3.13
CA TYR A 598 -7.70 4.04 2.27
C TYR A 598 -8.94 3.35 2.86
N LYS A 599 -10.04 4.10 2.99
CA LYS A 599 -11.31 3.67 3.62
C LYS A 599 -12.09 2.61 2.83
N LYS A 600 -11.68 2.31 1.58
CA LYS A 600 -12.41 1.47 0.61
C LYS A 600 -13.75 2.04 0.11
N LYS A 601 -13.98 3.34 0.28
CA LYS A 601 -15.11 4.13 -0.25
C LYS A 601 -14.55 5.47 -0.74
N GLY A 602 -15.11 6.04 -1.81
CA GLY A 602 -14.65 7.28 -2.44
C GLY A 602 -13.58 7.08 -3.53
N ASP A 603 -13.08 8.19 -4.08
CA ASP A 603 -11.98 8.19 -5.06
C ASP A 603 -10.65 7.86 -4.36
N VAL A 604 -9.90 6.88 -4.90
CA VAL A 604 -8.56 6.50 -4.42
C VAL A 604 -7.51 7.61 -4.60
N GLN A 605 -7.73 8.58 -5.48
CA GLN A 605 -6.81 9.70 -5.70
C GLN A 605 -7.09 10.89 -4.75
N GLN A 606 -8.15 10.82 -3.93
CA GLN A 606 -8.54 11.89 -3.00
C GLN A 606 -8.08 11.60 -1.57
N CYS A 607 -7.42 12.58 -0.92
CA CYS A 607 -6.92 12.44 0.46
C CYS A 607 -8.02 12.18 1.49
N SER A 608 -9.21 12.75 1.28
CA SER A 608 -10.40 12.58 2.16
C SER A 608 -10.88 11.13 2.24
N SER A 609 -10.62 10.32 1.21
CA SER A 609 -10.94 8.88 1.17
C SER A 609 -10.02 8.03 2.06
N TYR A 610 -9.04 8.62 2.74
CA TYR A 610 -8.13 7.93 3.66
C TYR A 610 -8.44 8.28 5.12
N ARG A 611 -8.08 7.39 6.05
CA ARG A 611 -8.07 7.63 7.51
C ARG A 611 -6.63 7.64 7.99
N GLY A 612 -6.22 8.70 8.69
CA GLY A 612 -4.87 8.83 9.23
C GLY A 612 -4.76 8.15 10.59
N ILE A 613 -4.11 6.99 10.67
CA ILE A 613 -3.86 6.32 11.95
C ILE A 613 -2.55 6.86 12.55
N LYS A 614 -2.60 7.47 13.74
CA LYS A 614 -1.42 7.96 14.47
C LYS A 614 -0.72 6.77 15.17
N LEU A 615 0.47 6.40 14.68
CA LEU A 615 1.42 5.57 15.41
C LEU A 615 2.13 6.42 16.46
N MET A 616 2.14 5.97 17.71
CA MET A 616 2.69 6.66 18.88
C MET A 616 3.41 5.62 19.74
N SER A 617 4.24 6.05 20.69
CA SER A 617 4.97 5.14 21.58
C SER A 617 4.04 4.11 22.24
N HIS A 618 4.50 2.85 22.34
CA HIS A 618 3.76 1.84 23.10
C HIS A 618 3.80 2.10 24.62
N THR A 619 4.81 2.83 25.11
CA THR A 619 4.90 3.22 26.53
C THR A 619 3.93 4.36 26.85
N MET A 620 3.81 5.35 25.96
CA MET A 620 2.74 6.37 26.06
C MET A 620 1.36 5.69 26.11
N LYS A 621 1.10 4.67 25.28
CA LYS A 621 -0.16 3.90 25.29
C LYS A 621 -0.37 2.99 26.51
N LEU A 622 0.67 2.81 27.31
CA LEU A 622 0.61 2.13 28.61
C LEU A 622 0.28 3.13 29.73
N TRP A 623 0.93 4.30 29.72
CA TRP A 623 0.59 5.45 30.57
C TRP A 623 -0.88 5.86 30.41
N GLU A 624 -1.32 6.06 29.16
CA GLU A 624 -2.71 6.34 28.80
C GLU A 624 -3.72 5.34 29.39
N ARG A 625 -3.33 4.08 29.58
CA ARG A 625 -4.20 3.04 30.17
C ARG A 625 -4.32 3.11 31.67
N VAL A 626 -3.29 3.59 32.36
CA VAL A 626 -3.35 3.83 33.82
C VAL A 626 -4.22 5.06 34.09
N ILE A 627 -4.05 6.13 33.29
CA ILE A 627 -4.86 7.34 33.38
C ILE A 627 -6.33 7.09 32.98
N ASP A 628 -6.61 6.37 31.88
CA ASP A 628 -7.99 5.96 31.49
C ASP A 628 -8.70 5.16 32.59
N ALA A 629 -8.00 4.25 33.29
CA ALA A 629 -8.57 3.51 34.40
C ALA A 629 -8.88 4.40 35.62
N ARG A 630 -8.02 5.38 35.91
CA ARG A 630 -8.20 6.32 37.03
C ARG A 630 -9.33 7.32 36.78
N LEU A 631 -9.41 7.89 35.58
CA LEU A 631 -10.47 8.84 35.23
C LEU A 631 -11.86 8.20 35.26
N ARG A 632 -11.99 6.95 34.79
CA ARG A 632 -13.24 6.17 34.87
C ARG A 632 -13.65 5.79 36.29
N ALA A 633 -12.72 5.80 37.25
CA ALA A 633 -13.03 5.64 38.67
C ALA A 633 -13.33 6.99 39.36
N ALA A 634 -12.98 8.12 38.73
CA ALA A 634 -13.21 9.47 39.24
C ALA A 634 -14.46 10.16 38.66
N SER A 635 -14.93 9.76 37.47
CA SER A 635 -16.14 10.33 36.86
C SER A 635 -16.87 9.36 35.91
N GLU A 636 -18.19 9.35 36.02
CA GLU A 636 -19.10 8.53 35.22
C GLU A 636 -19.54 9.24 33.93
N VAL A 637 -19.94 8.46 32.93
CA VAL A 637 -20.49 8.93 31.63
C VAL A 637 -21.96 8.52 31.56
N ALA A 638 -22.84 9.36 30.98
CA ALA A 638 -24.27 9.07 30.93
C ALA A 638 -24.61 7.69 30.30
N PRO A 639 -25.65 7.00 30.81
CA PRO A 639 -26.02 5.64 30.37
C PRO A 639 -26.50 5.54 28.92
N ASN A 640 -26.72 6.68 28.26
CA ASN A 640 -27.03 6.79 26.83
C ASN A 640 -25.83 6.47 25.92
N GLN A 641 -24.60 6.41 26.46
CA GLN A 641 -23.38 6.15 25.71
C GLN A 641 -23.02 4.64 25.74
N PHE A 642 -23.22 3.97 24.61
CA PHE A 642 -22.87 2.56 24.41
C PHE A 642 -21.45 2.38 23.83
N GLY A 643 -20.85 3.46 23.29
CA GLY A 643 -19.51 3.47 22.71
C GLY A 643 -18.42 3.65 23.76
N PHE A 644 -17.43 2.75 23.77
CA PHE A 644 -16.25 2.78 24.66
C PHE A 644 -16.55 2.77 26.19
N VAL A 645 -17.76 2.37 26.59
CA VAL A 645 -18.16 2.13 27.98
C VAL A 645 -18.02 0.64 28.33
N PRO A 646 -17.45 0.25 29.50
CA PRO A 646 -17.36 -1.15 29.92
C PRO A 646 -18.74 -1.78 30.11
N GLY A 647 -18.90 -3.03 29.68
CA GLY A 647 -20.19 -3.74 29.75
C GLY A 647 -21.12 -3.49 28.55
N CYS A 648 -20.99 -2.37 27.85
CA CYS A 648 -21.78 -2.05 26.66
C CYS A 648 -21.15 -2.61 25.37
N SER A 649 -22.01 -2.98 24.41
CA SER A 649 -21.65 -3.49 23.09
C SER A 649 -22.50 -2.88 21.98
N THR A 650 -22.08 -3.04 20.72
CA THR A 650 -22.90 -2.65 19.55
C THR A 650 -24.22 -3.42 19.50
N THR A 651 -24.24 -4.66 20.00
CA THR A 651 -25.44 -5.50 20.04
C THR A 651 -26.51 -4.96 20.97
N ASP A 652 -26.15 -4.35 22.10
CA ASP A 652 -27.12 -3.81 23.06
C ASP A 652 -27.81 -2.56 22.50
N ALA A 653 -27.04 -1.68 21.86
CA ALA A 653 -27.58 -0.49 21.17
C ALA A 653 -28.48 -0.86 19.99
N ILE A 654 -28.12 -1.87 19.19
CA ILE A 654 -28.97 -2.40 18.10
C ILE A 654 -30.24 -3.03 18.68
N PHE A 655 -30.14 -3.81 19.76
CA PHE A 655 -31.28 -4.47 20.40
C PHE A 655 -32.26 -3.44 21.00
N ALA A 656 -31.77 -2.46 21.76
CA ALA A 656 -32.59 -1.40 22.34
C ALA A 656 -33.35 -0.59 21.27
N LEU A 657 -32.71 -0.33 20.12
CA LEU A 657 -33.35 0.34 18.98
C LEU A 657 -34.40 -0.55 18.28
N ARG A 658 -34.10 -1.83 18.03
CA ARG A 658 -35.08 -2.77 17.45
C ARG A 658 -36.31 -2.95 18.35
N MET A 659 -36.11 -3.14 19.65
CA MET A 659 -37.20 -3.22 20.63
C MET A 659 -38.07 -1.95 20.67
N LEU A 660 -37.51 -0.77 20.37
CA LEU A 660 -38.28 0.47 20.25
C LEU A 660 -39.15 0.47 18.98
N MET A 661 -38.59 0.06 17.84
CA MET A 661 -39.30 -0.03 16.56
C MET A 661 -40.43 -1.08 16.61
N GLU A 662 -40.13 -2.26 17.14
CA GLU A 662 -41.09 -3.36 17.32
C GLU A 662 -42.29 -2.92 18.17
N LYS A 663 -42.06 -2.28 19.33
CA LYS A 663 -43.13 -1.80 20.22
C LYS A 663 -44.00 -0.67 19.64
N HIS A 664 -43.48 0.12 18.69
CA HIS A 664 -44.29 1.12 17.98
C HIS A 664 -45.08 0.47 16.84
N ARG A 665 -44.48 -0.52 16.14
CA ARG A 665 -45.16 -1.34 15.12
C ARG A 665 -46.30 -2.17 15.70
N GLU A 666 -46.12 -2.83 16.84
CA GLU A 666 -47.17 -3.54 17.59
C GLU A 666 -48.38 -2.65 17.88
N LYS A 667 -48.12 -1.37 18.20
CA LYS A 667 -49.15 -0.37 18.58
C LYS A 667 -49.69 0.43 17.40
N GLN A 668 -49.23 0.18 16.18
CA GLN A 668 -49.54 0.98 14.99
C GLN A 668 -49.30 2.49 15.21
N GLN A 669 -48.17 2.83 15.85
CA GLN A 669 -47.76 4.21 16.11
C GLN A 669 -46.56 4.59 15.23
N PRO A 670 -46.50 5.83 14.71
CA PRO A 670 -45.32 6.32 14.00
C PRO A 670 -44.12 6.48 14.93
N LEU A 671 -42.93 6.25 14.39
CA LEU A 671 -41.64 6.41 15.02
C LEU A 671 -40.67 7.04 14.02
N HIS A 672 -40.15 8.21 14.35
CA HIS A 672 -39.23 8.98 13.53
C HIS A 672 -37.81 8.87 14.10
N LEU A 673 -36.83 8.63 13.22
CA LEU A 673 -35.44 8.33 13.56
C LEU A 673 -34.48 9.20 12.74
N ALA A 674 -33.55 9.89 13.40
CA ALA A 674 -32.45 10.59 12.74
C ALA A 674 -31.11 9.95 13.13
N PHE A 675 -30.32 9.58 12.12
CA PHE A 675 -28.96 9.06 12.25
C PHE A 675 -27.96 10.15 11.92
N ILE A 676 -27.21 10.63 12.92
CA ILE A 676 -26.31 11.79 12.80
C ILE A 676 -24.87 11.31 12.59
N ASP A 677 -24.23 11.76 11.50
CA ASP A 677 -22.78 11.66 11.28
C ASP A 677 -22.13 13.01 11.63
N MET A 678 -21.08 13.00 12.46
CA MET A 678 -20.33 14.20 12.83
C MET A 678 -19.13 14.43 11.90
N GLU A 679 -18.90 15.67 11.44
CA GLU A 679 -17.85 15.95 10.45
C GLU A 679 -16.44 15.84 11.05
N LYS A 680 -15.82 14.68 10.85
CA LYS A 680 -14.45 14.35 11.29
C LYS A 680 -14.26 14.50 12.81
N ALA A 681 -15.26 14.11 13.61
CA ALA A 681 -15.36 14.42 15.04
C ALA A 681 -14.04 14.34 15.83
N TYR A 682 -13.31 13.23 15.73
CA TYR A 682 -12.02 13.00 16.40
C TYR A 682 -10.90 13.99 16.02
N ASP A 683 -10.91 14.52 14.79
CA ASP A 683 -9.86 15.42 14.29
C ASP A 683 -10.17 16.90 14.59
N ARG A 684 -11.43 17.26 14.83
CA ARG A 684 -11.89 18.65 15.01
C ARG A 684 -12.26 19.08 16.44
N VAL A 685 -12.17 18.20 17.46
CA VAL A 685 -12.44 18.60 18.85
C VAL A 685 -11.49 19.74 19.29
N PRO A 686 -12.00 20.91 19.72
CA PRO A 686 -11.18 21.96 20.32
C PRO A 686 -10.57 21.48 21.63
N ARG A 687 -9.30 21.82 21.90
CA ARG A 687 -8.62 21.27 23.10
C ARG A 687 -9.17 21.83 24.41
N ASP A 688 -9.52 23.12 24.43
CA ASP A 688 -10.05 23.78 25.62
C ASP A 688 -11.34 23.12 26.12
N LEU A 689 -12.15 22.62 25.18
CA LEU A 689 -13.39 21.90 25.46
C LEU A 689 -13.12 20.57 26.21
N ILE A 690 -11.97 19.94 25.99
CA ILE A 690 -11.56 18.73 26.73
C ILE A 690 -11.24 19.09 28.19
N TRP A 691 -10.48 20.17 28.42
CA TRP A 691 -10.11 20.63 29.76
C TRP A 691 -11.35 21.06 30.56
N TRP A 692 -12.22 21.84 29.90
CA TRP A 692 -13.50 22.28 30.43
C TRP A 692 -14.42 21.10 30.78
N ALA A 693 -14.53 20.10 29.90
CA ALA A 693 -15.37 18.92 30.15
C ALA A 693 -14.86 18.09 31.35
N LEU A 694 -13.54 17.91 31.48
CA LEU A 694 -12.94 17.22 32.63
C LEU A 694 -13.20 17.98 33.95
N ARG A 695 -13.02 19.32 33.97
CA ARG A 695 -13.33 20.14 35.15
C ARG A 695 -14.82 20.12 35.50
N LYS A 696 -15.72 20.18 34.51
CA LYS A 696 -17.18 20.05 34.72
C LYS A 696 -17.59 18.66 35.25
N LYS A 697 -16.80 17.62 34.97
CA LYS A 697 -16.91 16.27 35.56
C LYS A 697 -16.16 16.11 36.90
N GLN A 698 -15.73 17.21 37.51
CA GLN A 698 -15.01 17.25 38.80
C GLN A 698 -13.69 16.45 38.84
N VAL A 699 -13.05 16.24 37.68
CA VAL A 699 -11.75 15.56 37.59
C VAL A 699 -10.67 16.42 38.28
N PRO A 700 -9.82 15.85 39.17
CA PRO A 700 -8.75 16.58 39.84
C PRO A 700 -7.79 17.30 38.87
N GLU A 701 -7.46 18.55 39.17
CA GLU A 701 -6.73 19.44 38.25
C GLU A 701 -5.34 18.92 37.86
N GLN A 702 -4.67 18.16 38.75
CA GLN A 702 -3.41 17.48 38.41
C GLN A 702 -3.55 16.52 37.21
N TYR A 703 -4.65 15.79 37.09
CA TYR A 703 -4.91 14.98 35.88
C TYR A 703 -5.17 15.88 34.65
N VAL A 704 -5.89 17.00 34.82
CA VAL A 704 -6.16 17.95 33.73
C VAL A 704 -4.86 18.54 33.18
N SER A 705 -3.96 19.02 34.06
CA SER A 705 -2.63 19.54 33.72
C SER A 705 -1.74 18.50 33.03
N ILE A 706 -1.80 17.23 33.45
CA ILE A 706 -1.06 16.14 32.83
C ILE A 706 -1.57 15.85 31.41
N ILE A 707 -2.89 15.84 31.21
CA ILE A 707 -3.46 15.60 29.87
C ILE A 707 -3.23 16.84 28.98
N GLN A 708 -3.24 18.05 29.52
CA GLN A 708 -2.78 19.26 28.82
C GLN A 708 -1.33 19.09 28.33
N ASP A 709 -0.41 18.61 29.18
CA ASP A 709 0.95 18.30 28.75
C ASP A 709 0.99 17.21 27.65
N MET A 710 0.20 16.14 27.76
CA MET A 710 0.13 15.09 26.71
C MET A 710 -0.16 15.64 25.30
N TYR A 711 -0.94 16.71 25.20
CA TYR A 711 -1.30 17.36 23.95
C TYR A 711 -0.39 18.54 23.59
N SER A 712 0.30 19.13 24.57
CA SER A 712 1.28 20.19 24.38
C SER A 712 2.48 19.73 23.55
N GLY A 713 2.97 20.58 22.65
CA GLY A 713 4.13 20.29 21.80
C GLY A 713 3.96 19.10 20.84
N ALA A 714 2.77 18.50 20.72
CA ALA A 714 2.54 17.29 19.94
C ALA A 714 2.87 17.47 18.44
N GLN A 715 3.66 16.54 17.88
CA GLN A 715 4.09 16.57 16.48
C GLN A 715 3.69 15.30 15.72
N ALA A 716 3.40 15.47 14.44
CA ALA A 716 3.07 14.39 13.51
C ALA A 716 3.94 14.41 12.25
N THR A 717 4.33 13.23 11.80
CA THR A 717 4.96 12.96 10.50
C THR A 717 4.01 12.10 9.66
N VAL A 718 3.62 12.52 8.47
CA VAL A 718 2.82 11.68 7.56
C VAL A 718 3.77 10.75 6.79
N ARG A 719 3.61 9.44 6.96
CA ARG A 719 4.40 8.43 6.24
C ARG A 719 3.73 8.06 4.93
N THR A 720 4.29 8.55 3.82
CA THR A 720 3.78 8.33 2.46
C THR A 720 4.61 7.27 1.72
N GLN A 721 4.17 6.86 0.52
CA GLN A 721 4.93 5.91 -0.31
C GLN A 721 6.20 6.55 -0.94
N CYS A 722 6.15 7.86 -1.18
CA CYS A 722 7.24 8.66 -1.69
C CYS A 722 8.32 8.82 -0.61
N GLY A 723 7.92 9.18 0.61
CA GLY A 723 8.73 9.23 1.83
C GLY A 723 7.95 9.74 3.04
N ASP A 724 8.62 9.92 4.18
CA ASP A 724 8.02 10.62 5.32
C ASP A 724 8.02 12.13 5.07
N THR A 725 6.96 12.85 5.48
CA THR A 725 6.92 14.31 5.47
C THR A 725 7.86 14.92 6.53
N ARG A 726 8.04 16.24 6.48
CA ARG A 726 8.53 16.99 7.65
C ARG A 726 7.57 16.80 8.83
N ALA A 727 8.09 16.92 10.04
CA ALA A 727 7.26 17.00 11.24
C ALA A 727 6.44 18.30 11.23
N GLN A 728 5.20 18.22 11.69
CA GLN A 728 4.25 19.32 11.77
C GLN A 728 3.61 19.33 13.17
N PRO A 729 3.27 20.50 13.74
CA PRO A 729 2.48 20.57 14.95
C PRO A 729 1.08 20.00 14.73
N VAL A 730 0.51 19.44 15.79
CA VAL A 730 -0.90 19.09 15.91
C VAL A 730 -1.45 19.98 17.02
N THR A 731 -2.39 20.87 16.70
CA THR A 731 -3.01 21.79 17.67
C THR A 731 -4.47 21.45 17.97
N VAL A 732 -5.16 20.76 17.07
CA VAL A 732 -6.60 20.43 17.19
C VAL A 732 -6.81 18.92 17.24
N GLY A 733 -7.91 18.50 17.85
CA GLY A 733 -8.40 17.12 17.83
C GLY A 733 -7.68 16.17 18.78
N VAL A 734 -8.29 15.01 18.98
CA VAL A 734 -7.78 13.93 19.83
C VAL A 734 -6.79 13.02 19.09
N HIS A 735 -5.98 12.26 19.82
CA HIS A 735 -4.99 11.36 19.23
C HIS A 735 -5.63 10.07 18.67
N GLN A 736 -6.05 10.06 17.39
CA GLN A 736 -6.55 8.87 16.68
C GLN A 736 -5.56 7.67 16.73
N GLY A 737 -5.74 6.78 17.71
CA GLY A 737 -4.87 5.62 17.98
C GLY A 737 -4.33 5.54 19.41
N SER A 738 -4.58 6.57 20.22
CA SER A 738 -4.44 6.60 21.69
C SER A 738 -5.36 5.57 22.37
N ALA A 739 -5.01 5.17 23.60
CA ALA A 739 -5.89 4.43 24.49
C ALA A 739 -6.86 5.34 25.28
N LEU A 740 -6.46 6.60 25.55
CA LEU A 740 -7.23 7.56 26.35
C LEU A 740 -8.19 8.43 25.51
N SER A 741 -7.83 8.76 24.28
CA SER A 741 -8.65 9.63 23.40
C SER A 741 -10.13 9.24 23.25
N PRO A 742 -10.52 7.94 23.19
CA PRO A 742 -11.94 7.58 23.12
C PRO A 742 -12.74 7.97 24.37
N TYR A 743 -12.11 7.93 25.55
CA TYR A 743 -12.73 8.36 26.81
C TYR A 743 -12.90 9.88 26.86
N LEU A 744 -11.87 10.64 26.49
CA LEU A 744 -11.93 12.09 26.40
C LEU A 744 -13.03 12.54 25.43
N PHE A 745 -13.17 11.86 24.29
CA PHE A 745 -14.19 12.16 23.30
C PHE A 745 -15.63 11.95 23.83
N ILE A 746 -15.92 10.79 24.46
CA ILE A 746 -17.26 10.56 25.02
C ILE A 746 -17.55 11.47 26.22
N THR A 747 -16.55 11.85 27.00
CA THR A 747 -16.68 12.79 28.12
C THR A 747 -17.04 14.20 27.62
N VAL A 748 -16.44 14.66 26.53
CA VAL A 748 -16.79 15.93 25.88
C VAL A 748 -18.24 15.90 25.38
N LEU A 749 -18.65 14.88 24.63
CA LEU A 749 -20.03 14.78 24.12
C LEU A 749 -21.08 14.72 25.23
N ASP A 750 -20.82 13.92 26.28
CA ASP A 750 -21.69 13.80 27.45
C ASP A 750 -21.88 15.16 28.15
N VAL A 751 -20.79 15.90 28.36
CA VAL A 751 -20.84 17.20 29.05
C VAL A 751 -21.44 18.33 28.20
N VAL A 752 -21.34 18.25 26.87
CA VAL A 752 -21.90 19.22 25.90
C VAL A 752 -23.39 18.98 25.67
N CYS A 753 -23.83 17.73 25.61
CA CYS A 753 -25.21 17.34 25.29
C CYS A 753 -26.04 16.92 26.51
N GLN A 754 -25.53 17.06 27.74
CA GLN A 754 -26.13 16.52 28.98
C GLN A 754 -27.64 16.82 29.16
N ASP A 755 -28.07 18.05 28.84
CA ASP A 755 -29.45 18.56 28.89
C ASP A 755 -30.29 18.19 27.65
N LEU A 756 -29.69 17.58 26.64
CA LEU A 756 -30.32 17.07 25.42
C LEU A 756 -30.48 15.54 25.40
N LEU A 757 -30.02 14.84 26.44
CA LEU A 757 -30.11 13.38 26.57
C LEU A 757 -31.47 12.95 27.13
N GLU A 758 -32.38 12.50 26.26
CA GLU A 758 -33.56 11.75 26.72
C GLU A 758 -33.18 10.29 27.05
N PRO A 759 -33.83 9.64 28.05
CA PRO A 759 -33.49 8.27 28.43
C PRO A 759 -33.47 7.28 27.26
N ALA A 760 -32.44 6.43 27.19
CA ALA A 760 -32.34 5.39 26.17
C ALA A 760 -33.60 4.49 26.20
N PRO A 761 -34.18 4.10 25.04
CA PRO A 761 -33.64 4.25 23.69
C PRO A 761 -34.03 5.55 22.94
N TRP A 762 -34.55 6.60 23.58
CA TRP A 762 -34.98 7.82 22.88
C TRP A 762 -33.83 8.68 22.34
N THR A 763 -32.70 8.66 23.04
CA THR A 763 -31.41 9.19 22.57
C THR A 763 -30.34 8.13 22.84
N MET A 764 -29.56 7.76 21.83
CA MET A 764 -28.50 6.76 21.96
C MET A 764 -27.24 7.21 21.23
N LEU A 765 -26.08 7.06 21.88
CA LEU A 765 -24.78 7.40 21.34
C LEU A 765 -23.90 6.15 21.28
N TYR A 766 -23.15 6.00 20.18
CA TYR A 766 -22.05 5.05 20.07
C TYR A 766 -20.81 5.79 19.56
N ALA A 767 -20.13 6.45 20.50
CA ALA A 767 -19.09 7.45 20.22
C ALA A 767 -19.61 8.58 19.32
N ASP A 768 -19.16 8.64 18.06
CA ASP A 768 -19.52 9.65 17.05
C ASP A 768 -20.78 9.30 16.21
N ASP A 769 -21.28 8.06 16.28
CA ASP A 769 -22.59 7.69 15.73
C ASP A 769 -23.69 8.03 16.75
N VAL A 770 -24.66 8.90 16.40
CA VAL A 770 -25.78 9.27 17.31
C VAL A 770 -27.13 8.99 16.65
N VAL A 771 -28.08 8.45 17.43
CA VAL A 771 -29.47 8.19 17.03
C VAL A 771 -30.43 8.98 17.92
N LEU A 772 -31.29 9.79 17.29
CA LEU A 772 -32.40 10.48 17.95
C LEU A 772 -33.73 9.86 17.51
N CYS A 773 -34.60 9.61 18.47
CA CYS A 773 -35.93 9.03 18.25
C CYS A 773 -37.03 10.03 18.68
N ALA A 774 -38.15 10.09 17.95
CA ALA A 774 -39.34 10.83 18.36
C ALA A 774 -40.62 10.17 17.85
N ARG A 775 -41.77 10.47 18.49
CA ARG A 775 -43.09 9.99 18.05
C ARG A 775 -43.71 10.83 16.92
N ASN A 776 -43.25 12.07 16.75
CA ASN A 776 -43.74 13.01 15.74
C ASN A 776 -42.57 13.58 14.94
N GLN A 777 -42.76 13.74 13.61
CA GLN A 777 -41.74 14.31 12.72
C GLN A 777 -41.21 15.68 13.19
N GLY A 778 -42.11 16.62 13.48
CA GLY A 778 -41.73 17.95 13.95
C GLY A 778 -41.04 17.96 15.32
N ASP A 779 -41.22 16.93 16.14
CA ASP A 779 -40.46 16.79 17.39
C ASP A 779 -39.03 16.33 17.12
N LEU A 780 -38.82 15.40 16.18
CA LEU A 780 -37.49 15.00 15.74
C LEU A 780 -36.73 16.19 15.11
N GLU A 781 -37.41 16.99 14.30
CA GLU A 781 -36.86 18.20 13.67
C GLU A 781 -36.39 19.23 14.72
N ARG A 782 -37.23 19.54 15.72
CA ARG A 782 -36.85 20.41 16.84
C ARG A 782 -35.72 19.82 17.71
N LYS A 783 -35.64 18.49 17.88
CA LYS A 783 -34.50 17.84 18.55
C LYS A 783 -33.22 17.98 17.73
N LEU A 784 -33.27 17.69 16.43
CA LEU A 784 -32.11 17.73 15.53
C LEU A 784 -31.53 19.14 15.42
N GLN A 785 -32.38 20.18 15.34
CA GLN A 785 -31.94 21.57 15.37
C GLN A 785 -31.23 21.90 16.70
N LYS A 786 -31.83 21.61 17.87
CA LYS A 786 -31.18 21.81 19.17
C LYS A 786 -29.82 21.11 19.29
N TRP A 787 -29.73 19.87 18.79
CA TRP A 787 -28.48 19.11 18.75
C TRP A 787 -27.43 19.77 17.84
N LYS A 788 -27.82 20.24 16.65
CA LYS A 788 -26.94 21.00 15.76
C LYS A 788 -26.44 22.26 16.43
N ASP A 789 -27.35 23.08 16.96
CA ASP A 789 -27.04 24.39 17.51
C ASP A 789 -26.04 24.24 18.67
N ARG A 790 -26.33 23.35 19.63
CA ARG A 790 -25.41 23.07 20.75
C ARG A 790 -24.06 22.54 20.31
N LEU A 791 -24.02 21.60 19.35
CA LEU A 791 -22.75 21.11 18.84
C LEU A 791 -21.95 22.26 18.20
N HIS A 792 -22.60 23.12 17.43
CA HIS A 792 -21.97 24.25 16.74
C HIS A 792 -21.42 25.30 17.73
N GLN A 793 -22.15 25.61 18.81
CA GLN A 793 -21.67 26.48 19.89
C GLN A 793 -20.33 25.99 20.47
N HIS A 794 -20.12 24.67 20.55
CA HIS A 794 -18.87 24.07 21.05
C HIS A 794 -17.88 23.67 19.92
N GLY A 795 -18.06 24.15 18.68
CA GLY A 795 -17.14 23.91 17.57
C GLY A 795 -17.23 22.52 16.94
N LEU A 796 -18.30 21.77 17.20
CA LEU A 796 -18.60 20.47 16.60
C LEU A 796 -19.67 20.64 15.51
N GLN A 797 -19.60 19.86 14.43
CA GLN A 797 -20.48 20.06 13.26
C GLN A 797 -21.10 18.74 12.79
N ILE A 798 -22.39 18.80 12.44
CA ILE A 798 -23.14 17.69 11.83
C ILE A 798 -22.87 17.67 10.32
N ASN A 799 -22.61 16.49 9.76
CA ASN A 799 -22.49 16.29 8.32
C ASN A 799 -23.89 16.07 7.71
N THR A 800 -24.53 17.15 7.27
CA THR A 800 -25.87 17.13 6.68
C THR A 800 -25.98 16.16 5.50
N ALA A 801 -24.94 16.08 4.65
CA ALA A 801 -24.90 15.23 3.45
C ALA A 801 -24.70 13.71 3.71
N LYS A 802 -24.65 13.28 4.98
CA LYS A 802 -24.69 11.87 5.41
C LYS A 802 -25.65 11.62 6.58
N THR A 803 -26.24 12.68 7.14
CA THR A 803 -27.26 12.54 8.16
C THR A 803 -28.49 12.01 7.45
N GLU A 804 -29.04 10.90 7.93
CA GLU A 804 -30.09 10.15 7.25
C GLU A 804 -31.32 10.01 8.17
N TYR A 805 -32.51 10.16 7.60
CA TYR A 805 -33.80 10.16 8.28
C TYR A 805 -34.61 8.92 7.89
N MET A 806 -35.24 8.27 8.87
CA MET A 806 -36.10 7.10 8.65
C MET A 806 -37.40 7.29 9.45
N ALA A 807 -38.53 6.96 8.84
CA ALA A 807 -39.83 6.88 9.51
C ALA A 807 -40.28 5.43 9.50
N ALA A 808 -40.79 4.91 10.63
CA ALA A 808 -41.24 3.54 10.77
C ALA A 808 -42.62 3.52 11.46
N GLY A 809 -43.53 2.65 11.01
CA GLY A 809 -44.91 2.60 11.50
C GLY A 809 -45.92 2.46 10.35
N PRO A 810 -47.22 2.77 10.58
CA PRO A 810 -48.19 2.91 9.50
C PRO A 810 -47.97 4.21 8.72
N ASP A 811 -48.46 4.24 7.48
CA ASP A 811 -48.47 5.40 6.56
C ASP A 811 -47.13 6.13 6.37
N THR A 812 -46.03 5.37 6.30
CA THR A 812 -44.70 5.95 6.04
C THR A 812 -44.66 6.71 4.72
N ALA A 813 -45.47 6.36 3.72
CA ALA A 813 -45.53 7.02 2.41
C ALA A 813 -45.85 8.52 2.49
N ASN A 814 -46.76 8.93 3.39
CA ASN A 814 -47.20 10.33 3.52
C ASN A 814 -46.28 11.21 4.38
N HIS A 815 -45.24 10.67 4.99
CA HIS A 815 -44.29 11.46 5.78
C HIS A 815 -43.25 12.18 4.91
N ASN A 816 -43.36 13.51 4.90
CA ASN A 816 -42.34 14.44 4.40
C ASN A 816 -40.97 14.20 5.06
N THR A 817 -39.89 14.72 4.44
CA THR A 817 -38.58 14.74 5.10
C THR A 817 -38.47 15.84 6.16
N ILE A 818 -37.53 15.68 7.09
CA ILE A 818 -37.14 16.71 8.06
C ILE A 818 -36.10 17.66 7.45
N HIS A 819 -36.08 18.90 7.92
CA HIS A 819 -35.16 19.93 7.48
C HIS A 819 -34.20 20.34 8.60
N LEU A 820 -33.05 20.90 8.21
CA LEU A 820 -32.04 21.42 9.13
C LEU A 820 -31.49 22.73 8.53
N ASP A 821 -31.80 23.87 9.16
CA ASP A 821 -31.77 25.22 8.55
C ASP A 821 -32.42 25.25 7.15
N GLY A 822 -33.59 24.61 7.00
CA GLY A 822 -34.30 24.51 5.71
C GLY A 822 -33.65 23.60 4.67
N THR A 823 -32.46 23.02 4.94
CA THR A 823 -31.87 21.99 4.07
C THR A 823 -32.57 20.65 4.33
N PRO A 824 -33.17 19.99 3.31
CA PRO A 824 -33.82 18.69 3.50
C PRO A 824 -32.79 17.59 3.80
N ILE A 825 -33.07 16.79 4.82
CA ILE A 825 -32.29 15.59 5.16
C ILE A 825 -32.68 14.45 4.21
N ALA A 826 -31.72 13.56 3.91
CA ALA A 826 -31.98 12.39 3.07
C ALA A 826 -32.86 11.38 3.81
N ARG A 827 -34.07 11.11 3.30
CA ARG A 827 -34.91 10.01 3.79
C ARG A 827 -34.40 8.67 3.25
N VAL A 828 -34.37 7.64 4.08
CA VAL A 828 -33.99 6.26 3.73
C VAL A 828 -35.01 5.24 4.27
N GLU A 829 -35.32 4.23 3.45
CA GLU A 829 -36.14 3.06 3.82
C GLU A 829 -35.34 2.06 4.68
N SER A 830 -34.01 2.09 4.59
CA SER A 830 -33.12 1.24 5.38
C SER A 830 -31.79 1.93 5.68
N PHE A 831 -31.31 1.75 6.91
CA PHE A 831 -30.08 2.39 7.42
C PHE A 831 -29.12 1.37 8.01
N LYS A 832 -27.80 1.59 7.89
CA LYS A 832 -26.78 0.66 8.38
C LYS A 832 -26.17 1.06 9.74
N TYR A 833 -26.97 0.97 10.79
CA TYR A 833 -26.53 1.29 12.15
C TYR A 833 -25.58 0.23 12.74
N LEU A 834 -24.39 0.66 13.20
CA LEU A 834 -23.36 -0.17 13.87
C LEU A 834 -23.00 -1.48 13.13
N GLY A 835 -23.19 -1.51 11.81
CA GLY A 835 -22.92 -2.66 10.95
C GLY A 835 -24.11 -3.57 10.65
N SER A 836 -25.24 -3.41 11.35
CA SER A 836 -26.52 -4.09 11.06
C SER A 836 -27.40 -3.23 10.16
N VAL A 837 -28.29 -3.84 9.38
CA VAL A 837 -29.30 -3.16 8.56
C VAL A 837 -30.61 -3.06 9.34
N LEU A 838 -31.07 -1.83 9.56
CA LEU A 838 -32.42 -1.49 10.00
C LEU A 838 -33.27 -1.18 8.76
N SER A 839 -34.58 -1.41 8.82
CA SER A 839 -35.57 -1.14 7.76
C SER A 839 -36.78 -0.44 8.39
N GLU A 840 -37.49 0.43 7.67
CA GLU A 840 -38.73 1.04 8.15
C GLU A 840 -39.83 0.02 8.50
N GLU A 841 -39.82 -1.17 7.87
CA GLU A 841 -40.68 -2.30 8.25
C GLU A 841 -40.31 -2.92 9.62
N GLY A 842 -39.09 -2.69 10.12
CA GLY A 842 -38.48 -3.42 11.23
C GLY A 842 -37.99 -4.84 10.91
N ASN A 843 -38.15 -5.31 9.66
CA ASN A 843 -37.78 -6.67 9.24
C ASN A 843 -36.25 -6.92 9.38
N ILE A 844 -35.88 -8.16 9.69
CA ILE A 844 -34.50 -8.64 9.86
C ILE A 844 -33.95 -9.28 8.57
N ASP A 845 -34.80 -9.64 7.59
CA ASP A 845 -34.41 -10.30 6.33
C ASP A 845 -33.26 -9.60 5.59
N ALA A 846 -33.29 -8.26 5.53
CA ALA A 846 -32.24 -7.47 4.88
C ALA A 846 -30.90 -7.62 5.61
N ASP A 847 -30.91 -7.68 6.94
CA ASP A 847 -29.73 -7.90 7.77
C ASP A 847 -29.20 -9.34 7.63
N VAL A 848 -30.08 -10.34 7.59
CA VAL A 848 -29.71 -11.75 7.34
C VAL A 848 -29.05 -11.89 5.98
N LYS A 849 -29.69 -11.39 4.90
CA LYS A 849 -29.15 -11.40 3.53
C LYS A 849 -27.80 -10.67 3.46
N ALA A 850 -27.67 -9.51 4.11
CA ALA A 850 -26.41 -8.77 4.17
C ALA A 850 -25.30 -9.52 4.94
N ARG A 851 -25.62 -10.17 6.07
CA ARG A 851 -24.66 -10.99 6.84
C ARG A 851 -24.24 -12.23 6.05
N MET A 852 -25.17 -12.93 5.40
CA MET A 852 -24.87 -14.07 4.53
C MET A 852 -23.95 -13.67 3.39
N ALA A 853 -24.25 -12.57 2.69
CA ALA A 853 -23.38 -12.04 1.63
C ALA A 853 -21.98 -11.67 2.15
N CYS A 854 -21.88 -11.04 3.33
CA CYS A 854 -20.59 -10.74 3.97
C CYS A 854 -19.81 -12.01 4.35
N GLY A 855 -20.49 -13.04 4.84
CA GLY A 855 -19.93 -14.36 5.17
C GLY A 855 -19.39 -15.05 3.92
N TRP A 856 -20.20 -15.15 2.86
CA TRP A 856 -19.77 -15.70 1.57
C TRP A 856 -18.59 -14.93 0.97
N LEU A 857 -18.61 -13.59 1.00
CA LEU A 857 -17.46 -12.78 0.57
C LEU A 857 -16.19 -13.12 1.36
N LYS A 858 -16.26 -13.23 2.70
CA LYS A 858 -15.12 -13.63 3.54
C LYS A 858 -14.66 -15.07 3.25
N TRP A 859 -15.59 -15.98 3.00
CA TRP A 859 -15.27 -17.33 2.55
C TRP A 859 -14.52 -17.31 1.22
N TRP A 860 -14.97 -16.58 0.20
CA TRP A 860 -14.27 -16.43 -1.08
C TRP A 860 -12.90 -15.75 -0.98
N GLU A 861 -12.68 -14.86 0.01
CA GLU A 861 -11.34 -14.31 0.30
C GLU A 861 -10.38 -15.37 0.88
N CYS A 862 -10.88 -16.33 1.65
CA CYS A 862 -10.08 -17.33 2.37
C CYS A 862 -9.98 -18.70 1.65
N SER A 863 -11.01 -19.12 0.93
CA SER A 863 -11.12 -20.43 0.29
C SER A 863 -10.04 -20.67 -0.76
N GLY A 864 -9.60 -19.62 -1.46
CA GLY A 864 -8.44 -19.69 -2.37
C GLY A 864 -7.11 -20.02 -1.68
N GLN A 865 -7.03 -19.94 -0.35
CA GLN A 865 -5.88 -20.36 0.46
C GLN A 865 -6.09 -21.76 1.06
N LEU A 866 -7.28 -22.02 1.62
CA LEU A 866 -7.63 -23.29 2.25
C LEU A 866 -7.78 -24.42 1.22
N LEU A 867 -8.59 -24.21 0.18
CA LEU A 867 -8.90 -25.20 -0.87
C LEU A 867 -7.88 -25.18 -2.02
N GLY A 868 -6.78 -24.44 -1.87
CA GLY A 868 -5.55 -24.64 -2.63
C GLY A 868 -5.54 -24.37 -4.14
N GLN A 869 -6.61 -23.82 -4.73
CA GLN A 869 -6.80 -23.57 -6.17
C GLN A 869 -6.32 -24.71 -7.08
N HIS A 870 -7.20 -25.69 -7.28
CA HIS A 870 -7.25 -26.51 -8.49
C HIS A 870 -7.46 -25.62 -9.74
#